data_AF-A0A8J4A052-F1
#
_entry.id   AF-A0A8J4A052-F1
#
_cell.length_a   1.000
_cell.length_b   1.000
_cell.length_c   1.000
_cell.angle_alpha   90.00
_cell.angle_beta   90.00
_cell.angle_gamma   90.00
#
_symmetry.space_group_name_H-M   'P 1'
#
loop_
_entity.id
_entity.type
_entity.pdbx_description
1 polymer ?
#
loop_
_entity_poly.entity_id
_entity_poly.type
_entity_poly.pdbx_seq_one_letter_code
_entity_poly.pdbx_strand_id
1 'polypeptide(L)'
;MTGQRHENWYADSDLDRLHIFVPAVMGAGIALSLYTLVRDAVHARRRRSSSRRVTLEAHATARQVLTGGPADAGLLDGLRPRISYLVTALAAAGLAVYVGIGATANYLNPVGYIRDIAWLWAVSLAATALFGLVAAVAGISFVTWPRIPRWQRPLLARTPLGQRPPAPHDADLHPSSLLGWAAATTGATAALMVLMMARAPYMFAAADTWFHDTARGWDWADDFAALDLFGRTSVSVLLVVVIGLGTLRCVPFALAYLGSVAAGLLVDGAVKAAIDRPRPPSSVLAHWTDSFPSGHLIQATLIAGLVPMAVLVLFRRRWLAWGAFGVLGYAVVATTALRLYRGVHWWSDAVGGVLIGTTIVLTVLWILGHGRWHRHCDACPWHRTTGPAGQRHAPAVLLPMPVRRRLAVRRVSRLSLLAAVAVLAGLALTVGVPRNPDGDGLVSQLERPVQLGLLLLAAAAWAVSWRWNAPAAVLLALVGNALGVLSALAYQPLVSMLVAAAFLLPAAGLWLAWQHGRTRTALAAVAAVTVVLCAGTWAGASVAYAHFFGPAHPESTAAVLPVDRVVWVWSGGVTGTSATVVAELARGHRSARLVLRPDPGATEVTTEVVPAGPGRVVRLTATGLRPDTPYAYVLDVDGSPDHSRGVGRLRTMPTGPASFTVALGSCARTGSNGSVFDAIAAVHPLLYLQTGDLHYGNPAAADPALFDALYRRVLTAPAQAALYRSVPVSYVWDDHDYGPNDADSTAPTRGVARAAYRGHVPHHPMPAGDNGAIYQAFSVGRVRFVLTDTRSERTATTMLGAPQLAWLENELVTSARTHALVVWVNPDPWIAAPDPAADNWGAYPAERRHLADVVAGAGIRNLVMLAGDAHMVAIDDGSHTGYSSTGSGGFPLLHAAALDRPGNVKGGPYSEGAFPGAGQFGTLSVTDDGGPTVEVDLAGRNWRGETLVAYHTTIAVPT
;
A
#
# COMPACT_ATOMS: atom_id res chain seq x y z
N MET A 1 -15.31 44.74 -22.19
CA MET A 1 -15.67 44.53 -20.77
C MET A 1 -15.88 43.03 -20.63
N THR A 2 -15.11 42.22 -19.90
CA THR A 2 -14.22 42.40 -18.75
C THR A 2 -13.07 41.39 -18.86
N GLY A 3 -11.87 41.87 -19.20
CA GLY A 3 -10.64 41.11 -19.00
C GLY A 3 -10.07 41.51 -17.65
N GLN A 4 -10.17 40.64 -16.64
CA GLN A 4 -9.46 40.85 -15.38
C GLN A 4 -7.97 40.55 -15.62
N ARG A 5 -7.18 41.63 -15.65
CA ARG A 5 -5.73 41.57 -15.47
C ARG A 5 -5.45 40.92 -14.12
N HIS A 6 -4.75 39.78 -14.12
CA HIS A 6 -4.07 39.31 -12.92
C HIS A 6 -2.98 40.32 -12.58
N GLU A 7 -3.19 41.13 -11.54
CA GLU A 7 -2.13 41.93 -10.93
C GLU A 7 -1.10 40.96 -10.34
N ASN A 8 0.05 40.89 -11.00
CA ASN A 8 1.17 40.06 -10.61
C ASN A 8 1.89 40.75 -9.44
N TRP A 9 1.42 40.54 -8.21
CA TRP A 9 1.98 41.13 -6.99
C TRP A 9 3.44 40.75 -6.72
N TYR A 10 4.00 39.80 -7.49
CA TYR A 10 5.37 39.31 -7.42
C TYR A 10 6.40 40.13 -8.20
N ALA A 11 5.99 41.00 -9.14
CA ALA A 11 6.94 41.75 -9.96
C ALA A 11 7.51 43.01 -9.28
N ASP A 12 6.89 43.47 -8.18
CA ASP A 12 7.24 44.72 -7.49
C ASP A 12 7.52 44.56 -5.98
N SER A 13 7.54 43.33 -5.44
CA SER A 13 7.98 43.13 -4.05
C SER A 13 9.48 42.85 -3.99
N ASP A 14 10.20 43.86 -3.50
CA ASP A 14 11.64 44.02 -3.25
C ASP A 14 12.25 42.96 -2.29
N LEU A 15 12.03 41.67 -2.56
CA LEU A 15 12.37 40.52 -1.70
C LEU A 15 13.66 39.80 -2.11
N ASP A 16 14.33 40.17 -3.21
CA ASP A 16 15.69 39.72 -3.59
C ASP A 16 16.79 40.10 -2.56
N ARG A 17 16.41 40.58 -1.38
CA ARG A 17 17.27 41.16 -0.35
C ARG A 17 17.58 40.21 0.83
N LEU A 18 17.19 38.94 0.77
CA LEU A 18 17.47 37.93 1.83
C LEU A 18 18.67 37.00 1.51
N HIS A 19 19.27 37.12 0.33
CA HIS A 19 20.21 36.13 -0.23
C HIS A 19 21.57 35.96 0.46
N ILE A 20 21.96 36.78 1.43
CA ILE A 20 23.33 36.73 2.01
C ILE A 20 23.32 36.77 3.55
N PHE A 21 22.19 37.07 4.21
CA PHE A 21 22.08 36.97 5.66
C PHE A 21 22.23 35.52 6.16
N VAL A 22 21.87 34.55 5.32
CA VAL A 22 21.84 33.11 5.63
C VAL A 22 23.25 32.47 5.64
N PRO A 23 24.13 32.68 4.63
CA PRO A 23 25.53 32.27 4.73
C PRO A 23 26.23 32.82 5.98
N ALA A 24 25.88 34.03 6.42
CA ALA A 24 26.54 34.64 7.56
C ALA A 24 26.17 33.98 8.91
N VAL A 25 24.89 33.65 9.10
CA VAL A 25 24.40 32.92 10.27
C VAL A 25 24.82 31.45 10.23
N MET A 26 24.81 30.81 9.05
CA MET A 26 25.34 29.46 8.86
C MET A 26 26.84 29.39 9.11
N GLY A 27 27.62 30.38 8.63
CA GLY A 27 29.04 30.54 8.91
C GLY A 27 29.32 30.72 10.40
N ALA A 28 28.48 31.47 11.13
CA ALA A 28 28.55 31.58 12.58
C ALA A 28 28.30 30.24 13.28
N GLY A 29 27.31 29.46 12.85
CA GLY A 29 27.02 28.13 13.39
C GLY A 29 28.13 27.10 13.11
N ILE A 30 28.72 27.14 11.92
CA ILE A 30 29.87 26.31 11.52
C ILE A 30 31.11 26.70 12.33
N ALA A 31 31.38 28.00 12.49
CA ALA A 31 32.49 28.49 13.31
C ALA A 31 32.33 28.12 14.79
N LEU A 32 31.11 28.20 15.33
CA LEU A 32 30.80 27.78 16.71
C LEU A 32 30.98 26.26 16.87
N SER A 33 30.58 25.48 15.87
CA SER A 33 30.71 24.02 15.85
C SER A 33 32.18 23.60 15.73
N LEU A 34 32.95 24.19 14.81
CA LEU A 34 34.40 24.01 14.69
C LEU A 34 35.14 24.42 15.97
N TYR A 35 34.73 25.53 16.61
CA TYR A 35 35.21 25.93 17.93
C TYR A 35 35.00 24.81 18.96
N THR A 36 33.80 24.23 19.04
CA THR A 36 33.54 23.13 19.99
C THR A 36 34.34 21.88 19.69
N LEU A 37 34.53 21.55 18.41
CA LEU A 37 35.24 20.35 17.95
C LEU A 37 36.76 20.46 18.20
N VAL A 38 37.35 21.62 17.90
CA VAL A 38 38.77 21.92 18.17
C VAL A 38 39.03 22.02 19.68
N ARG A 39 38.12 22.66 20.43
CA ARG A 39 38.17 22.71 21.90
C ARG A 39 38.20 21.30 22.49
N ASP A 40 37.35 20.40 22.00
CA ASP A 40 37.21 19.06 22.55
C ASP A 40 38.36 18.12 22.13
N ALA A 41 38.91 18.29 20.92
CA ALA A 41 40.14 17.62 20.49
C ALA A 41 41.35 18.00 21.35
N VAL A 42 41.48 19.29 21.70
CA VAL A 42 42.52 19.80 22.61
C VAL A 42 42.31 19.28 24.05
N HIS A 43 41.06 19.15 24.50
CA HIS A 43 40.74 18.57 25.81
C HIS A 43 41.00 17.06 25.89
N ALA A 44 40.64 16.29 24.85
CA ALA A 44 40.85 14.85 24.79
C ALA A 44 42.34 14.49 24.79
N ARG A 45 43.19 15.25 24.09
CA ARG A 45 44.65 15.09 24.09
C ARG A 45 45.29 15.37 25.46
N ARG A 46 44.76 16.34 26.21
CA ARG A 46 45.29 16.73 27.55
C ARG A 46 44.75 15.88 28.72
N ARG A 47 43.64 15.14 28.56
CA ARG A 47 43.24 14.10 29.53
C ARG A 47 44.30 13.00 29.70
N ARG A 48 45.22 12.84 28.73
CA ARG A 48 46.39 11.94 28.82
C ARG A 48 47.58 12.50 29.64
N SER A 49 47.60 13.77 30.07
CA SER A 49 48.70 14.32 30.90
C SER A 49 48.25 14.75 32.31
N SER A 50 47.69 13.82 33.07
CA SER A 50 47.40 13.98 34.51
C SER A 50 48.65 14.36 35.33
N SER A 51 49.85 13.99 34.87
CA SER A 51 51.13 14.24 35.55
C SER A 51 51.51 15.72 35.71
N ARG A 52 51.12 16.60 34.77
CA ARG A 52 51.37 18.06 34.87
C ARG A 52 50.46 18.78 35.86
N ARG A 53 49.35 18.15 36.25
CA ARG A 53 48.30 18.69 37.13
C ARG A 53 48.74 18.68 38.59
N VAL A 54 49.33 17.56 39.01
CA VAL A 54 49.92 17.37 40.34
C VAL A 54 51.07 18.35 40.58
N THR A 55 51.90 18.61 39.57
CA THR A 55 53.07 19.51 39.71
C THR A 55 52.68 20.99 39.90
N LEU A 56 51.54 21.42 39.34
CA LEU A 56 51.04 22.80 39.45
C LEU A 56 50.26 23.02 40.77
N GLU A 57 49.46 22.04 41.20
CA GLU A 57 48.78 22.06 42.50
C GLU A 57 49.80 21.98 43.65
N ALA A 58 50.87 21.17 43.50
CA ALA A 58 51.98 21.12 44.45
C ALA A 58 52.77 22.44 44.50
N HIS A 59 53.04 23.10 43.36
CA HIS A 59 53.74 24.39 43.32
C HIS A 59 52.92 25.54 43.95
N ALA A 60 51.60 25.56 43.72
CA ALA A 60 50.71 26.57 44.29
C ALA A 60 50.60 26.42 45.82
N THR A 61 50.48 25.18 46.29
CA THR A 61 50.46 24.86 47.72
C THR A 61 51.81 25.17 48.39
N ALA A 62 52.94 24.82 47.75
CA ALA A 62 54.28 25.13 48.26
C ALA A 62 54.55 26.63 48.38
N ARG A 63 54.08 27.46 47.43
CA ARG A 63 54.18 28.93 47.52
C ARG A 63 53.36 29.51 48.67
N GLN A 64 52.14 29.02 48.86
CA GLN A 64 51.26 29.49 49.93
C GLN A 64 51.88 29.23 51.31
N VAL A 65 52.54 28.08 51.47
CA VAL A 65 53.26 27.73 52.70
C VAL A 65 54.52 28.58 52.88
N LEU A 66 55.25 28.91 51.81
CA LEU A 66 56.54 29.62 51.89
C LEU A 66 56.43 31.14 51.99
N THR A 67 55.37 31.78 51.47
CA THR A 67 55.30 33.25 51.39
C THR A 67 54.16 33.89 52.20
N GLY A 68 53.31 33.10 52.86
CA GLY A 68 52.23 33.60 53.74
C GLY A 68 51.14 34.45 53.06
N GLY A 69 51.19 34.62 51.73
CA GLY A 69 50.15 35.32 50.97
C GLY A 69 48.91 34.44 50.74
N PRO A 70 47.71 35.03 50.63
CA PRO A 70 46.50 34.25 50.36
C PRO A 70 46.63 33.50 49.03
N ALA A 71 46.17 32.25 49.00
CA ALA A 71 46.03 31.50 47.75
C ALA A 71 45.22 32.35 46.78
N ASP A 72 45.76 32.60 45.57
CA ASP A 72 45.04 33.31 44.53
C ASP A 72 43.87 32.40 44.08
N ALA A 73 42.72 32.50 44.76
CA ALA A 73 41.59 31.57 44.64
C ALA A 73 41.11 31.41 43.18
N GLY A 74 41.34 32.41 42.32
CA GLY A 74 41.07 32.33 40.89
C GLY A 74 41.90 31.29 40.11
N LEU A 75 43.02 30.80 40.66
CA LEU A 75 43.83 29.73 40.06
C LEU A 75 43.32 28.33 40.43
N LEU A 76 42.56 28.18 41.52
CA LEU A 76 41.97 26.90 41.96
C LEU A 76 40.54 26.69 41.42
N ASP A 77 39.76 27.75 41.20
CA ASP A 77 38.37 27.66 40.70
C ASP A 77 38.20 27.53 39.18
N GLY A 78 39.26 27.12 38.47
CA GLY A 78 39.08 26.53 37.14
C GLY A 78 39.02 27.51 35.96
N LEU A 79 40.02 28.38 35.82
CA LEU A 79 40.27 29.08 34.56
C LEU A 79 40.64 28.09 33.42
N ARG A 80 40.17 28.36 32.21
CA ARG A 80 40.49 27.57 31.01
C ARG A 80 42.00 27.63 30.66
N PRO A 81 42.55 26.65 29.92
CA PRO A 81 43.95 26.71 29.48
C PRO A 81 44.23 27.96 28.62
N ARG A 82 45.44 28.54 28.74
CA ARG A 82 45.89 29.71 27.95
C ARG A 82 45.46 29.65 26.47
N ILE A 83 45.69 28.52 25.81
CA ILE A 83 45.38 28.36 24.38
C ILE A 83 43.88 28.42 24.05
N SER A 84 43.00 28.07 25.00
CA SER A 84 41.54 28.18 24.82
C SER A 84 41.11 29.63 24.70
N TYR A 85 41.78 30.56 25.40
CA TYR A 85 41.53 31.98 25.26
C TYR A 85 42.03 32.53 23.92
N LEU A 86 43.16 32.05 23.42
CA LEU A 86 43.64 32.39 22.07
C LEU A 86 42.65 31.95 20.98
N VAL A 87 42.20 30.69 21.02
CA VAL A 87 41.25 30.15 20.04
C VAL A 87 39.91 30.88 20.13
N THR A 88 39.43 31.17 21.34
CA THR A 88 38.18 31.93 21.53
C THR A 88 38.33 33.36 21.01
N ALA A 89 39.48 34.00 21.27
CA ALA A 89 39.76 35.36 20.79
C ALA A 89 39.80 35.42 19.26
N LEU A 90 40.51 34.50 18.62
CA LEU A 90 40.62 34.44 17.15
C LEU A 90 39.28 34.12 16.48
N ALA A 91 38.51 33.16 17.03
CA ALA A 91 37.20 32.81 16.48
C ALA A 91 36.18 33.95 16.63
N ALA A 92 36.11 34.57 17.81
CA ALA A 92 35.21 35.70 18.05
C ALA A 92 35.64 36.94 17.26
N ALA A 93 36.95 37.20 17.09
CA ALA A 93 37.45 38.28 16.25
C ALA A 93 37.11 38.04 14.78
N GLY A 94 37.34 36.83 14.27
CA GLY A 94 36.97 36.46 12.90
C GLY A 94 35.47 36.64 12.65
N LEU A 95 34.63 36.26 13.61
CA LEU A 95 33.18 36.44 13.51
C LEU A 95 32.76 37.92 13.58
N ALA A 96 33.37 38.72 14.47
CA ALA A 96 33.12 40.15 14.57
C ALA A 96 33.48 40.87 13.27
N VAL A 97 34.65 40.57 12.70
CA VAL A 97 35.14 41.13 11.42
C VAL A 97 34.22 40.71 10.28
N TYR A 98 33.89 39.43 10.20
CA TYR A 98 33.06 38.90 9.12
C TYR A 98 31.63 39.46 9.15
N VAL A 99 30.96 39.47 10.31
CA VAL A 99 29.62 40.05 10.47
C VAL A 99 29.66 41.57 10.28
N GLY A 100 30.68 42.24 10.82
CA GLY A 100 30.78 43.71 10.81
C GLY A 100 31.07 44.27 9.41
N ILE A 101 32.09 43.74 8.74
CA ILE A 101 32.44 44.13 7.38
C ILE A 101 31.35 43.68 6.41
N GLY A 102 30.85 42.44 6.54
CA GLY A 102 29.81 41.90 5.67
C GLY A 102 28.51 42.70 5.74
N ALA A 103 28.02 43.00 6.94
CA ALA A 103 26.81 43.79 7.12
C ALA A 103 27.01 45.26 6.72
N THR A 104 28.14 45.90 7.06
CA THR A 104 28.36 47.32 6.78
C THR A 104 28.68 47.59 5.31
N ALA A 105 29.53 46.78 4.69
CA ALA A 105 29.78 46.87 3.25
C ALA A 105 28.50 46.61 2.46
N ASN A 106 27.59 45.79 3.01
CA ASN A 106 26.30 45.60 2.39
C ASN A 106 25.35 46.78 2.60
N TYR A 107 25.23 47.32 3.81
CA TYR A 107 24.39 48.50 4.08
C TYR A 107 24.79 49.72 3.22
N LEU A 108 26.09 49.90 2.98
CA LEU A 108 26.65 51.03 2.22
C LEU A 108 26.68 50.81 0.70
N ASN A 109 26.46 49.58 0.22
CA ASN A 109 26.47 49.31 -1.22
C ASN A 109 25.17 49.86 -1.86
N PRO A 110 25.23 50.57 -3.00
CA PRO A 110 24.03 51.08 -3.69
C PRO A 110 22.99 50.00 -4.01
N VAL A 111 23.44 48.76 -4.24
CA VAL A 111 22.61 47.58 -4.50
C VAL A 111 22.61 46.61 -3.30
N GLY A 112 22.88 47.15 -2.12
CA GLY A 112 23.01 46.44 -0.85
C GLY A 112 21.68 46.01 -0.25
N TYR A 113 21.59 44.76 0.19
CA TYR A 113 20.33 44.11 0.60
C TYR A 113 19.79 44.53 1.98
N ILE A 114 20.62 45.02 2.92
CA ILE A 114 20.12 45.63 4.18
C ILE A 114 20.07 47.17 4.15
N ARG A 115 20.34 47.81 3.01
CA ARG A 115 20.45 49.28 2.86
C ARG A 115 19.27 50.05 3.46
N ASP A 116 18.05 49.54 3.28
CA ASP A 116 16.83 50.21 3.73
C ASP A 116 16.27 49.65 5.05
N ILE A 117 17.01 48.75 5.73
CA ILE A 117 16.58 48.08 6.97
C ILE A 117 17.56 48.43 8.10
N ALA A 118 17.52 49.69 8.54
CA ALA A 118 18.45 50.26 9.52
C ALA A 118 18.52 49.46 10.84
N TRP A 119 17.40 48.85 11.29
CA TRP A 119 17.39 48.07 12.52
C TRP A 119 18.16 46.75 12.41
N LEU A 120 18.19 46.12 11.23
CA LEU A 120 18.89 44.85 10.99
C LEU A 120 20.41 45.06 10.91
N TRP A 121 20.82 46.19 10.32
CA TRP A 121 22.19 46.68 10.39
C TRP A 121 22.59 47.01 11.83
N ALA A 122 21.73 47.71 12.59
CA ALA A 122 21.98 48.01 14.01
C ALA A 122 22.13 46.74 14.88
N VAL A 123 21.30 45.71 14.67
CA VAL A 123 21.43 44.40 15.34
C VAL A 123 22.74 43.70 14.95
N SER A 124 23.12 43.78 13.67
CA SER A 124 24.38 43.20 13.18
C SER A 124 25.60 43.90 13.79
N LEU A 125 25.56 45.24 13.91
CA LEU A 125 26.59 46.03 14.59
C LEU A 125 26.65 45.71 16.09
N ALA A 126 25.50 45.51 16.74
CA ALA A 126 25.46 45.09 18.14
C ALA A 126 26.06 43.68 18.33
N ALA A 127 25.80 42.75 17.41
CA ALA A 127 26.42 41.42 17.41
C ALA A 127 27.94 41.51 17.16
N THR A 128 28.39 42.33 16.21
CA THR A 128 29.81 42.62 15.96
C THR A 128 30.49 43.20 17.21
N ALA A 129 29.85 44.14 17.89
CA ALA A 129 30.36 44.73 19.13
C ALA A 129 30.46 43.69 20.24
N LEU A 130 29.46 42.80 20.38
CA LEU A 130 29.46 41.72 21.36
C LEU A 130 30.57 40.70 21.08
N PHE A 131 30.73 40.24 19.84
CA PHE A 131 31.82 39.32 19.47
C PHE A 131 33.19 39.98 19.61
N GLY A 132 33.32 41.27 19.26
CA GLY A 132 34.51 42.07 19.48
C GLY A 132 34.87 42.19 20.95
N LEU A 133 33.89 42.40 21.83
CA LEU A 133 34.07 42.41 23.28
C LEU A 133 34.55 41.04 23.80
N VAL A 134 33.94 39.95 23.34
CA VAL A 134 34.36 38.59 23.69
C VAL A 134 35.79 38.33 23.21
N ALA A 135 36.14 38.75 22.01
CA ALA A 135 37.49 38.63 21.45
C ALA A 135 38.52 39.42 22.26
N ALA A 136 38.20 40.66 22.65
CA ALA A 136 39.06 41.51 23.46
C ALA A 136 39.27 40.94 24.87
N VAL A 137 38.19 40.53 25.55
CA VAL A 137 38.25 39.92 26.89
C VAL A 137 39.07 38.62 26.85
N ALA A 138 38.84 37.75 25.87
CA ALA A 138 39.61 36.52 25.69
C ALA A 138 41.07 36.80 25.31
N GLY A 139 41.34 37.78 24.45
CA GLY A 139 42.69 38.18 24.03
C GLY A 139 43.51 38.75 25.19
N ILE A 140 42.93 39.66 25.98
CA ILE A 140 43.54 40.19 27.20
C ILE A 140 43.81 39.04 28.19
N SER A 141 42.86 38.11 28.35
CA SER A 141 43.03 36.93 29.20
C SER A 141 44.15 36.00 28.71
N PHE A 142 44.41 35.92 27.40
CA PHE A 142 45.51 35.15 26.80
C PHE A 142 46.88 35.82 27.03
N VAL A 143 46.97 37.15 26.87
CA VAL A 143 48.20 37.93 26.99
C VAL A 143 48.61 38.08 28.45
N THR A 144 47.66 38.39 29.33
CA THR A 144 47.91 38.59 30.76
C THR A 144 48.02 37.28 31.54
N TRP A 145 47.87 36.13 30.88
CA TRP A 145 47.95 34.82 31.51
C TRP A 145 49.31 34.59 32.19
N PRO A 146 49.38 34.19 33.48
CA PRO A 146 48.27 33.78 34.36
C PRO A 146 47.68 34.90 35.25
N ARG A 147 48.21 36.12 35.19
CA ARG A 147 47.83 37.26 36.03
C ARG A 147 46.70 38.08 35.40
N ILE A 148 45.50 37.50 35.33
CA ILE A 148 44.32 38.16 34.77
C ILE A 148 43.93 39.40 35.59
N PRO A 149 43.68 40.57 34.95
CA PRO A 149 43.25 41.81 35.59
C PRO A 149 42.05 41.62 36.52
N ARG A 150 42.05 42.31 37.67
CA ARG A 150 41.01 42.14 38.72
C ARG A 150 39.59 42.38 38.21
N TRP A 151 39.41 43.32 37.28
CA TRP A 151 38.11 43.64 36.70
C TRP A 151 37.53 42.52 35.79
N GLN A 152 38.38 41.66 35.21
CA GLN A 152 37.93 40.54 34.36
C GLN A 152 37.55 39.28 35.14
N ARG A 153 38.07 39.14 36.37
CA ARG A 153 37.83 37.97 37.22
C ARG A 153 36.34 37.69 37.47
N PRO A 154 35.47 38.64 37.85
CA PRO A 154 34.04 38.37 38.04
C PRO A 154 33.32 38.00 36.72
N LEU A 155 33.78 38.53 35.59
CA LEU A 155 33.19 38.25 34.28
C LEU A 155 33.52 36.84 33.80
N LEU A 156 34.78 36.43 33.93
CA LEU A 156 35.23 35.05 33.69
C LEU A 156 34.60 34.06 34.67
N ALA A 157 34.42 34.45 35.93
CA ALA A 157 33.82 33.60 36.96
C ALA A 157 32.31 33.40 36.79
N ARG A 158 31.59 34.24 36.04
CA ARG A 158 30.13 34.15 35.85
C ARG A 158 29.71 33.74 34.44
N THR A 159 30.66 33.60 33.54
CA THR A 159 30.39 33.29 32.13
C THR A 159 31.08 31.99 31.70
N PRO A 160 30.58 31.32 30.65
CA PRO A 160 31.23 30.14 30.09
C PRO A 160 32.67 30.38 29.62
N LEU A 161 33.08 31.65 29.41
CA LEU A 161 34.42 32.03 28.97
C LEU A 161 35.51 31.66 29.99
N GLY A 162 35.23 31.78 31.28
CA GLY A 162 36.22 31.53 32.34
C GLY A 162 36.02 30.24 33.12
N GLN A 163 34.80 29.70 33.18
CA GLN A 163 34.52 28.48 33.94
C GLN A 163 34.96 27.21 33.19
N ARG A 164 35.73 26.34 33.87
CA ARG A 164 35.80 24.91 33.54
C ARG A 164 34.48 24.24 33.95
N PRO A 165 33.99 23.20 33.25
CA PRO A 165 32.89 22.40 33.76
C PRO A 165 33.25 21.84 35.15
N PRO A 166 32.29 21.77 36.09
CA PRO A 166 32.55 21.38 37.47
C PRO A 166 33.23 20.01 37.57
N ALA A 167 33.94 19.80 38.67
CA ALA A 167 34.54 18.51 39.01
C ALA A 167 33.47 17.40 38.95
N PRO A 168 33.84 16.14 38.64
CA PRO A 168 32.90 15.07 38.31
C PRO A 168 31.80 14.79 39.35
N HIS A 169 31.94 15.25 40.60
CA HIS A 169 30.90 15.08 41.62
C HIS A 169 29.68 16.01 41.48
N ASP A 170 29.82 17.22 40.91
CA ASP A 170 28.71 18.17 40.72
C ASP A 170 28.19 18.22 39.27
N ALA A 171 28.90 17.60 38.33
CA ALA A 171 28.46 17.43 36.94
C ALA A 171 27.30 16.42 36.78
N ASP A 172 26.92 15.73 37.86
CA ASP A 172 26.08 14.52 37.82
C ASP A 172 24.56 14.77 38.02
N LEU A 173 24.13 16.03 38.18
CA LEU A 173 22.71 16.43 38.27
C LEU A 173 22.18 17.18 37.03
N HIS A 174 23.05 17.63 36.13
CA HIS A 174 22.67 18.39 34.95
C HIS A 174 22.94 17.61 33.65
N PRO A 175 22.01 17.67 32.67
CA PRO A 175 22.22 17.05 31.37
C PRO A 175 23.46 17.64 30.71
N SER A 176 24.10 16.90 29.79
CA SER A 176 25.26 17.45 29.08
C SER A 176 24.85 18.76 28.40
N SER A 177 25.51 19.86 28.77
CA SER A 177 25.32 21.16 28.12
C SER A 177 25.55 21.05 26.61
N LEU A 178 26.40 20.10 26.18
CA LEU A 178 26.64 19.75 24.78
C LEU A 178 25.37 19.31 24.03
N LEU A 179 24.60 18.35 24.55
CA LEU A 179 23.34 17.93 23.91
C LEU A 179 22.31 19.08 23.90
N GLY A 180 22.30 19.92 24.93
CA GLY A 180 21.43 21.10 24.97
C GLY A 180 21.80 22.13 23.90
N TRP A 181 23.10 22.42 23.75
CA TRP A 181 23.59 23.31 22.69
C TRP A 181 23.35 22.72 21.31
N ALA A 182 23.57 21.41 21.11
CA ALA A 182 23.33 20.75 19.84
C ALA A 182 21.83 20.77 19.46
N ALA A 183 20.93 20.50 20.40
CA ALA A 183 19.49 20.60 20.17
C ALA A 183 19.07 22.03 19.83
N ALA A 184 19.60 23.03 20.55
CA ALA A 184 19.31 24.44 20.31
C ALA A 184 19.83 24.92 18.94
N THR A 185 21.05 24.52 18.55
CA THR A 185 21.63 24.90 17.26
C THR A 185 20.89 24.26 16.10
N THR A 186 20.66 22.94 16.15
CA THR A 186 19.90 22.24 15.08
C THR A 186 18.46 22.75 15.01
N GLY A 187 17.83 23.03 16.15
CA GLY A 187 16.48 23.61 16.19
C GLY A 187 16.42 25.02 15.61
N ALA A 188 17.40 25.88 15.90
CA ALA A 188 17.50 27.21 15.29
C ALA A 188 17.70 27.11 13.76
N THR A 189 18.52 26.17 13.30
CA THR A 189 18.71 25.92 11.85
C THR A 189 17.43 25.40 11.19
N ALA A 190 16.72 24.46 11.82
CA ALA A 190 15.44 23.95 11.32
C ALA A 190 14.38 25.06 11.25
N ALA A 191 14.25 25.87 12.30
CA ALA A 191 13.31 26.99 12.34
C ALA A 191 13.63 28.05 11.29
N LEU A 192 14.91 28.38 11.09
CA LEU A 192 15.35 29.29 10.03
C LEU A 192 14.99 28.72 8.66
N MET A 193 15.21 27.42 8.42
CA MET A 193 14.87 26.78 7.16
C MET A 193 13.36 26.78 6.89
N VAL A 194 12.54 26.52 7.92
CA VAL A 194 11.07 26.64 7.84
C VAL A 194 10.66 28.07 7.48
N LEU A 195 11.25 29.08 8.12
CA LEU A 195 10.98 30.50 7.83
C LEU A 195 11.41 30.89 6.41
N MET A 196 12.60 30.45 5.97
CA MET A 196 13.08 30.66 4.61
C MET A 196 12.16 29.97 3.60
N MET A 197 11.65 28.79 3.92
CA MET A 197 10.74 28.08 3.04
C MET A 197 9.40 28.80 2.90
N ALA A 198 8.88 29.32 4.00
CA ALA A 198 7.62 30.06 4.03
C ALA A 198 7.70 31.43 3.35
N ARG A 199 8.87 32.09 3.40
CA ARG A 199 9.00 33.50 2.97
C ARG A 199 9.87 33.71 1.75
N ALA A 200 10.74 32.76 1.42
CA ALA A 200 11.70 32.88 0.34
C ALA A 200 12.08 31.52 -0.28
N PRO A 201 11.09 30.75 -0.80
CA PRO A 201 11.32 29.40 -1.33
C PRO A 201 12.27 29.39 -2.54
N TYR A 202 12.33 30.49 -3.30
CA TYR A 202 13.22 30.68 -4.45
C TYR A 202 14.72 30.57 -4.10
N MET A 203 15.11 30.78 -2.83
CA MET A 203 16.50 30.55 -2.39
C MET A 203 16.96 29.10 -2.53
N PHE A 204 16.02 28.14 -2.51
CA PHE A 204 16.33 26.73 -2.69
C PHE A 204 16.08 26.26 -4.13
N ALA A 205 15.44 27.06 -4.98
CA ALA A 205 15.00 26.63 -6.31
C ALA A 205 16.14 26.11 -7.18
N ALA A 206 17.29 26.80 -7.22
CA ALA A 206 18.44 26.35 -8.00
C ALA A 206 19.02 25.01 -7.50
N ALA A 207 19.15 24.85 -6.19
CA ALA A 207 19.61 23.60 -5.59
C ALA A 207 18.59 22.47 -5.77
N ASP A 208 17.31 22.76 -5.52
CA ASP A 208 16.21 21.81 -5.66
C ASP A 208 16.07 21.30 -7.09
N THR A 209 16.18 22.20 -8.08
CA THR A 209 16.15 21.83 -9.51
C THR A 209 17.37 20.99 -9.87
N TRP A 210 18.57 21.44 -9.49
CA TRP A 210 19.81 20.70 -9.76
C TRP A 210 19.79 19.29 -9.17
N PHE A 211 19.37 19.14 -7.91
CA PHE A 211 19.24 17.84 -7.27
C PHE A 211 18.10 17.01 -7.87
N HIS A 212 16.98 17.61 -8.25
CA HIS A 212 15.87 16.90 -8.90
C HIS A 212 16.32 16.28 -10.23
N ASP A 213 16.98 17.06 -11.08
CA ASP A 213 17.45 16.62 -12.39
C ASP A 213 18.56 15.57 -12.25
N THR A 214 19.49 15.77 -11.31
CA THR A 214 20.58 14.83 -11.05
C THR A 214 20.08 13.51 -10.46
N ALA A 215 19.13 13.57 -9.53
CA ALA A 215 18.63 12.38 -8.84
C ALA A 215 17.79 11.48 -9.73
N ARG A 216 17.18 12.00 -10.81
CA ARG A 216 16.44 11.19 -11.80
C ARG A 216 17.32 10.15 -12.51
N GLY A 217 18.63 10.37 -12.58
CA GLY A 217 19.59 9.42 -13.14
C GLY A 217 20.09 8.36 -12.15
N TRP A 218 19.55 8.30 -10.93
CA TRP A 218 19.96 7.33 -9.91
C TRP A 218 19.13 6.04 -9.97
N ASP A 219 19.19 5.31 -11.08
CA ASP A 219 18.40 4.06 -11.24
C ASP A 219 18.67 3.04 -10.11
N TRP A 220 19.88 3.06 -9.54
CA TRP A 220 20.26 2.27 -8.37
C TRP A 220 19.43 2.57 -7.11
N ALA A 221 18.75 3.72 -7.04
CA ALA A 221 17.99 4.11 -5.86
C ALA A 221 16.77 3.21 -5.64
N ASP A 222 16.15 2.70 -6.70
CA ASP A 222 14.99 1.79 -6.60
C ASP A 222 15.36 0.43 -5.99
N ASP A 223 16.63 0.00 -6.05
CA ASP A 223 17.13 -1.19 -5.35
C ASP A 223 16.94 -1.07 -3.82
N PHE A 224 16.81 0.16 -3.31
CA PHE A 224 16.60 0.47 -1.90
C PHE A 224 15.14 0.76 -1.53
N ALA A 225 14.17 0.51 -2.42
CA ALA A 225 12.75 0.76 -2.20
C ALA A 225 12.21 0.14 -0.90
N ALA A 226 12.74 -1.01 -0.48
CA ALA A 226 12.35 -1.66 0.77
C ALA A 226 12.70 -0.83 2.03
N LEU A 227 13.74 0.00 1.99
CA LEU A 227 14.16 0.85 3.11
C LEU A 227 13.21 2.05 3.32
N ASP A 228 12.38 2.39 2.32
CA ASP A 228 11.36 3.42 2.43
C ASP A 228 10.30 3.11 3.51
N LEU A 229 10.18 1.84 3.88
CA LEU A 229 9.37 1.36 5.01
C LEU A 229 9.68 2.13 6.30
N PHE A 230 10.95 2.47 6.55
CA PHE A 230 11.37 3.20 7.76
C PHE A 230 10.90 4.66 7.80
N GLY A 231 10.40 5.22 6.70
CA GLY A 231 9.78 6.54 6.69
C GLY A 231 8.27 6.52 6.94
N ARG A 232 7.62 5.35 6.91
CA ARG A 232 6.16 5.27 6.97
C ARG A 232 5.63 5.52 8.38
N THR A 233 4.61 6.36 8.50
CA THR A 233 3.94 6.67 9.78
C THR A 233 3.41 5.41 10.47
N SER A 234 2.89 4.45 9.71
CA SER A 234 2.42 3.16 10.24
C SER A 234 3.52 2.38 10.99
N VAL A 235 4.77 2.44 10.50
CA VAL A 235 5.92 1.81 11.13
C VAL A 235 6.34 2.53 12.40
N SER A 236 6.35 3.87 12.40
CA SER A 236 6.62 4.65 13.62
C SER A 236 5.60 4.36 14.73
N VAL A 237 4.30 4.31 14.40
CA VAL A 237 3.23 3.99 15.35
C VAL A 237 3.38 2.55 15.88
N LEU A 238 3.70 1.60 15.01
CA LEU A 238 3.99 0.22 15.40
C LEU A 238 5.20 0.15 16.36
N LEU A 239 6.25 0.91 16.09
CA LEU A 239 7.43 0.98 16.95
C LEU A 239 7.16 1.65 18.29
N VAL A 240 6.24 2.63 18.38
CA VAL A 240 5.80 3.20 19.66
C VAL A 240 5.22 2.12 20.56
N VAL A 241 4.39 1.23 20.00
CA VAL A 241 3.81 0.09 20.71
C VAL A 241 4.90 -0.89 21.14
N VAL A 242 5.76 -1.31 20.21
CA VAL A 242 6.82 -2.30 20.43
C VAL A 242 7.86 -1.82 21.44
N ILE A 243 8.41 -0.62 21.22
CA ILE A 243 9.47 -0.03 22.04
C ILE A 243 8.89 0.43 23.37
N GLY A 244 7.70 1.04 23.37
CA GLY A 244 6.98 1.43 24.58
C GLY A 244 6.86 0.27 25.55
N LEU A 245 6.38 -0.90 25.08
CA LEU A 245 6.25 -2.12 25.89
C LEU A 245 7.59 -2.75 26.27
N GLY A 246 8.52 -2.85 25.32
CA GLY A 246 9.84 -3.44 25.55
C GLY A 246 10.69 -2.63 26.53
N THR A 247 10.46 -1.33 26.63
CA THR A 247 11.27 -0.41 27.44
C THR A 247 10.55 0.15 28.66
N LEU A 248 9.39 -0.38 29.05
CA LEU A 248 8.67 -0.02 30.29
C LEU A 248 9.52 -0.11 31.59
N ARG A 249 10.68 -0.77 31.55
CA ARG A 249 11.70 -0.67 32.62
C ARG A 249 12.20 0.77 32.84
N CYS A 250 12.15 1.59 31.79
CA CYS A 250 12.49 3.00 31.72
C CYS A 250 11.27 3.79 31.23
N VAL A 251 10.31 4.06 32.13
CA VAL A 251 9.09 4.84 31.81
C VAL A 251 9.41 6.20 31.17
N PRO A 252 10.44 6.97 31.62
CA PRO A 252 10.82 8.20 30.95
C PRO A 252 11.19 8.01 29.47
N PHE A 253 11.86 6.90 29.12
CA PHE A 253 12.21 6.60 27.74
C PHE A 253 10.98 6.22 26.90
N ALA A 254 10.09 5.39 27.44
CA ALA A 254 8.86 5.01 26.75
C ALA A 254 7.97 6.24 26.46
N LEU A 255 7.81 7.14 27.43
CA LEU A 255 7.06 8.39 27.26
C LEU A 255 7.76 9.34 26.29
N ALA A 256 9.09 9.46 26.36
CA ALA A 256 9.84 10.31 25.45
C ALA A 256 9.79 9.80 24.00
N TYR A 257 9.79 8.47 23.79
CA TYR A 257 9.62 7.88 22.47
C TYR A 257 8.23 8.17 21.89
N LEU A 258 7.17 7.91 22.66
CA LEU A 258 5.79 8.27 22.27
C LEU A 258 5.67 9.76 21.95
N GLY A 259 6.16 10.62 22.84
CA GLY A 259 6.13 12.07 22.68
C GLY A 259 6.91 12.53 21.44
N SER A 260 8.01 11.87 21.08
CA SER A 260 8.80 12.21 19.91
C SER A 260 8.08 11.94 18.58
N VAL A 261 7.35 10.82 18.48
CA VAL A 261 6.58 10.47 17.29
C VAL A 261 5.37 11.39 17.16
N ALA A 262 4.68 11.67 18.28
CA ALA A 262 3.59 12.64 18.30
C ALA A 262 4.07 14.04 17.91
N ALA A 263 5.20 14.50 18.45
CA ALA A 263 5.80 15.78 18.08
C ALA A 263 6.19 15.82 16.59
N GLY A 264 6.76 14.74 16.05
CA GLY A 264 7.09 14.65 14.62
C GLY A 264 5.86 14.78 13.72
N LEU A 265 4.75 14.10 14.05
CA LEU A 265 3.50 14.17 13.29
C LEU A 265 2.84 15.55 13.39
N LEU A 266 2.82 16.13 14.59
CA LEU A 266 2.26 17.47 14.81
C LEU A 266 3.07 18.54 14.07
N VAL A 267 4.41 18.47 14.11
CA VAL A 267 5.27 19.42 13.39
C VAL A 267 5.14 19.25 11.88
N ASP A 268 5.09 18.03 11.35
CA ASP A 268 4.86 17.78 9.92
C ASP A 268 3.53 18.40 9.46
N GLY A 269 2.43 18.12 10.17
CA GLY A 269 1.11 18.65 9.83
C GLY A 269 1.02 20.17 9.98
N ALA A 270 1.55 20.73 11.06
CA ALA A 270 1.52 22.17 11.30
C ALA A 270 2.35 22.96 10.29
N VAL A 271 3.53 22.46 9.90
CA VAL A 271 4.37 23.15 8.93
C VAL A 271 3.76 23.07 7.53
N LYS A 272 3.19 21.93 7.12
CA LYS A 272 2.48 21.82 5.83
C LYS A 272 1.28 22.74 5.77
N ALA A 273 0.46 22.77 6.82
CA ALA A 273 -0.67 23.68 6.89
C ALA A 273 -0.27 25.17 6.85
N ALA A 274 0.98 25.50 7.21
CA ALA A 274 1.49 26.86 7.21
C ALA A 274 2.29 27.24 5.95
N ILE A 275 2.71 26.25 5.14
CA ILE A 275 3.59 26.46 3.98
C ILE A 275 2.99 25.74 2.77
N ASP A 276 2.36 26.53 1.91
CA ASP A 276 1.87 26.09 0.60
C ASP A 276 3.05 25.94 -0.37
N ARG A 277 3.67 24.75 -0.35
CA ARG A 277 4.82 24.42 -1.19
C ARG A 277 4.47 23.29 -2.14
N PRO A 278 4.39 23.56 -3.46
CA PRO A 278 4.06 22.52 -4.44
C PRO A 278 5.15 21.46 -4.51
N ARG A 279 4.75 20.23 -4.79
CA ARG A 279 5.65 19.10 -5.03
C ARG A 279 6.30 19.20 -6.42
N PRO A 280 7.36 18.41 -6.69
CA PRO A 280 7.92 18.35 -8.04
C PRO A 280 6.86 17.93 -9.07
N PRO A 281 6.88 18.49 -10.30
CA PRO A 281 5.83 18.26 -11.31
C PRO A 281 5.63 16.80 -11.72
N SER A 282 6.68 15.99 -11.60
CA SER A 282 6.62 14.54 -11.87
C SER A 282 5.99 13.72 -10.75
N SER A 283 5.60 14.34 -9.64
CA SER A 283 5.04 13.61 -8.50
C SER A 283 3.60 13.20 -8.80
N VAL A 284 3.29 11.91 -8.60
CA VAL A 284 1.90 11.42 -8.56
C VAL A 284 1.05 12.09 -7.45
N LEU A 285 1.69 12.80 -6.51
CA LEU A 285 1.04 13.53 -5.42
C LEU A 285 0.96 15.05 -5.67
N ALA A 286 1.34 15.55 -6.86
CA ALA A 286 1.56 16.97 -7.15
C ALA A 286 0.36 17.90 -6.88
N HIS A 287 -0.84 17.36 -6.70
CA HIS A 287 -2.08 18.11 -6.47
C HIS A 287 -2.83 17.74 -5.18
N TRP A 288 -2.26 16.84 -4.37
CA TRP A 288 -2.97 16.24 -3.22
C TRP A 288 -2.47 16.75 -1.87
N THR A 289 -1.17 17.04 -1.75
CA THR A 289 -0.56 17.46 -0.48
C THR A 289 0.70 18.31 -0.70
N ASP A 290 1.00 19.20 0.24
CA ASP A 290 2.21 20.02 0.23
C ASP A 290 3.50 19.21 0.40
N SER A 291 4.58 19.75 -0.16
CA SER A 291 5.88 19.07 -0.25
C SER A 291 6.75 19.21 0.99
N PHE A 292 6.66 20.32 1.74
CA PHE A 292 7.58 20.65 2.83
C PHE A 292 6.93 20.56 4.22
N PRO A 293 7.55 19.89 5.21
CA PRO A 293 8.78 19.09 5.11
C PRO A 293 8.49 17.66 4.65
N SER A 294 9.54 16.87 4.40
CA SER A 294 9.39 15.43 4.19
C SER A 294 9.07 14.71 5.52
N GLY A 295 7.78 14.44 5.75
CA GLY A 295 7.32 13.65 6.89
C GLY A 295 7.98 12.27 6.99
N HIS A 296 8.28 11.63 5.85
CA HIS A 296 8.98 10.33 5.85
C HIS A 296 10.39 10.43 6.44
N LEU A 297 11.13 11.51 6.16
CA LEU A 297 12.47 11.69 6.71
C LEU A 297 12.46 12.17 8.16
N ILE A 298 11.43 12.89 8.61
CA ILE A 298 11.22 13.14 10.03
C ILE A 298 11.12 11.79 10.76
N GLN A 299 10.24 10.90 10.30
CA GLN A 299 10.03 9.59 10.91
C GLN A 299 11.27 8.68 10.86
N ALA A 300 11.92 8.58 9.71
CA ALA A 300 13.14 7.78 9.56
C ALA A 300 14.25 8.25 10.50
N THR A 301 14.40 9.57 10.68
CA THR A 301 15.39 10.16 11.60
C THR A 301 15.06 9.86 13.07
N LEU A 302 13.79 9.93 13.46
CA LEU A 302 13.34 9.54 14.82
C LEU A 302 13.67 8.07 15.10
N ILE A 303 13.41 7.18 14.13
CA ILE A 303 13.73 5.75 14.24
C ILE A 303 15.25 5.55 14.37
N ALA A 304 16.04 6.14 13.49
CA ALA A 304 17.51 6.03 13.52
C ALA A 304 18.13 6.56 14.81
N GLY A 305 17.56 7.61 15.41
CA GLY A 305 18.04 8.19 16.66
C GLY A 305 17.61 7.44 17.92
N LEU A 306 16.41 6.87 17.95
CA LEU A 306 15.79 6.37 19.19
C LEU A 306 15.72 4.84 19.28
N VAL A 307 15.65 4.10 18.16
CA VAL A 307 15.70 2.62 18.19
C VAL A 307 17.02 2.09 18.77
N PRO A 308 18.20 2.64 18.45
CA PRO A 308 19.46 2.24 19.09
C PRO A 308 19.42 2.39 20.62
N MET A 309 18.71 3.42 21.11
CA MET A 309 18.52 3.64 22.54
C MET A 309 17.57 2.60 23.15
N ALA A 310 16.51 2.24 22.44
CA ALA A 310 15.64 1.14 22.84
C ALA A 310 16.41 -0.19 22.93
N VAL A 311 17.27 -0.49 21.95
CA VAL A 311 18.17 -1.65 21.94
C VAL A 311 19.10 -1.61 23.16
N LEU A 312 19.67 -0.46 23.50
CA LEU A 312 20.50 -0.32 24.69
C LEU A 312 19.71 -0.57 25.99
N VAL A 313 18.47 -0.11 26.08
CA VAL A 313 17.58 -0.35 27.23
C VAL A 313 17.20 -1.83 27.37
N LEU A 314 16.91 -2.49 26.25
CA LEU A 314 16.47 -3.88 26.18
C LEU A 314 17.60 -4.86 26.46
N PHE A 315 18.75 -4.68 25.80
CA PHE A 315 19.84 -5.67 25.76
C PHE A 315 21.05 -5.29 26.60
N ARG A 316 21.20 -4.00 26.98
CA ARG A 316 22.36 -3.45 27.72
C ARG A 316 23.72 -3.69 27.05
N ARG A 317 23.75 -3.91 25.73
CA ARG A 317 24.97 -4.14 24.95
C ARG A 317 25.18 -2.98 23.97
N ARG A 318 26.29 -2.26 24.16
CA ARG A 318 26.60 -1.04 23.37
C ARG A 318 26.86 -1.34 21.90
N TRP A 319 27.48 -2.46 21.56
CA TRP A 319 27.78 -2.81 20.17
C TRP A 319 26.50 -3.08 19.34
N LEU A 320 25.46 -3.68 19.94
CA LEU A 320 24.15 -3.85 19.28
C LEU A 320 23.47 -2.51 18.99
N ALA A 321 23.58 -1.55 19.93
CA ALA A 321 23.07 -0.20 19.73
C ALA A 321 23.84 0.53 18.62
N TRP A 322 25.18 0.44 18.60
CA TRP A 322 26.00 1.02 17.54
C TRP A 322 25.72 0.40 16.17
N GLY A 323 25.54 -0.92 16.10
CA GLY A 323 25.14 -1.61 14.88
C GLY A 323 23.78 -1.13 14.38
N ALA A 324 22.78 -1.04 15.26
CA ALA A 324 21.46 -0.51 14.92
C ALA A 324 21.53 0.96 14.43
N PHE A 325 22.36 1.80 15.06
CA PHE A 325 22.56 3.18 14.64
C PHE A 325 23.18 3.27 13.24
N GLY A 326 24.17 2.43 12.92
CA GLY A 326 24.78 2.37 11.60
C GLY A 326 23.79 1.94 10.51
N VAL A 327 23.05 0.86 10.74
CA VAL A 327 22.06 0.34 9.77
C VAL A 327 20.91 1.32 9.55
N LEU A 328 20.34 1.88 10.61
CA LEU A 328 19.22 2.82 10.48
C LEU A 328 19.67 4.20 9.98
N GLY A 329 20.90 4.63 10.28
CA GLY A 329 21.49 5.83 9.68
C GLY A 329 21.67 5.67 8.17
N TYR A 330 22.10 4.49 7.70
CA TYR A 330 22.13 4.18 6.27
C TYR A 330 20.73 4.22 5.64
N ALA A 331 19.71 3.71 6.33
CA ALA A 331 18.33 3.76 5.85
C ALA A 331 17.80 5.20 5.66
N VAL A 332 18.21 6.17 6.51
CA VAL A 332 17.86 7.59 6.32
C VAL A 332 18.46 8.15 5.03
N VAL A 333 19.73 7.82 4.74
CA VAL A 333 20.41 8.25 3.51
C VAL A 333 19.77 7.61 2.29
N ALA A 334 19.50 6.30 2.33
CA ALA A 334 18.85 5.59 1.25
C ALA A 334 17.42 6.11 0.98
N THR A 335 16.64 6.35 2.04
CA THR A 335 15.30 6.95 1.92
C THR A 335 15.38 8.35 1.32
N THR A 336 16.39 9.15 1.69
CA THR A 336 16.61 10.47 1.09
C THR A 336 16.85 10.35 -0.41
N ALA A 337 17.77 9.47 -0.84
CA ALA A 337 18.07 9.26 -2.24
C ALA A 337 16.84 8.80 -3.04
N LEU A 338 16.09 7.84 -2.52
CA LEU A 338 14.87 7.31 -3.15
C LEU A 338 13.79 8.39 -3.32
N ARG A 339 13.61 9.26 -2.34
CA ARG A 339 12.58 10.32 -2.37
C ARG A 339 12.89 11.39 -3.42
N LEU A 340 14.17 11.66 -3.66
CA LEU A 340 14.63 12.54 -4.72
C LEU A 340 14.51 11.86 -6.09
N TYR A 341 14.96 10.60 -6.21
CA TYR A 341 14.86 9.80 -7.43
C TYR A 341 13.42 9.70 -7.96
N ARG A 342 12.46 9.38 -7.08
CA ARG A 342 11.03 9.29 -7.44
C ARG A 342 10.35 10.64 -7.69
N GLY A 343 11.08 11.75 -7.52
CA GLY A 343 10.54 13.09 -7.72
C GLY A 343 9.34 13.40 -6.83
N VAL A 344 9.23 12.81 -5.64
CA VAL A 344 8.09 13.03 -4.72
C VAL A 344 8.32 14.20 -3.76
N HIS A 345 9.58 14.59 -3.55
CA HIS A 345 9.99 15.70 -2.70
C HIS A 345 11.19 16.43 -3.31
N TRP A 346 11.33 17.70 -2.99
CA TRP A 346 12.52 18.49 -3.28
C TRP A 346 13.66 18.16 -2.29
N TRP A 347 14.90 18.49 -2.67
CA TRP A 347 16.07 18.30 -1.80
C TRP A 347 15.94 19.06 -0.48
N SER A 348 15.45 20.30 -0.53
CA SER A 348 15.22 21.11 0.66
C SER A 348 14.13 20.53 1.58
N ASP A 349 13.10 19.87 1.04
CA ASP A 349 12.10 19.15 1.85
C ASP A 349 12.71 18.00 2.62
N ALA A 350 13.66 17.29 1.98
CA ALA A 350 14.37 16.19 2.59
C ALA A 350 15.29 16.66 3.73
N VAL A 351 16.10 17.69 3.46
CA VAL A 351 17.00 18.30 4.47
C VAL A 351 16.21 18.88 5.63
N GLY A 352 15.09 19.58 5.35
CA GLY A 352 14.19 20.11 6.38
C GLY A 352 13.63 19.01 7.28
N GLY A 353 13.19 17.89 6.69
CA GLY A 353 12.71 16.73 7.45
C GLY A 353 13.78 16.12 8.37
N VAL A 354 15.01 15.94 7.88
CA VAL A 354 16.13 15.42 8.70
C VAL A 354 16.52 16.37 9.83
N LEU A 355 16.55 17.68 9.59
CA LEU A 355 16.88 18.69 10.60
C LEU A 355 15.82 18.75 11.71
N ILE A 356 14.53 18.72 11.35
CA ILE A 356 13.42 18.66 12.30
C ILE A 356 13.50 17.38 13.13
N GLY A 357 13.64 16.22 12.47
CA GLY A 357 13.77 14.93 13.16
C GLY A 357 14.97 14.90 14.12
N THR A 358 16.13 15.39 13.68
CA THR A 358 17.36 15.44 14.50
C THR A 358 17.17 16.34 15.72
N THR A 359 16.51 17.50 15.56
CA THR A 359 16.19 18.41 16.67
C THR A 359 15.36 17.69 17.74
N ILE A 360 14.32 16.95 17.33
CA ILE A 360 13.47 16.18 18.25
C ILE A 360 14.30 15.10 18.96
N VAL A 361 15.11 14.33 18.23
CA VAL A 361 15.98 13.29 18.81
C VAL A 361 16.93 13.87 19.86
N LEU A 362 17.66 14.94 19.53
CA LEU A 362 18.63 15.57 20.44
C LEU A 362 17.95 16.14 21.68
N THR A 363 16.76 16.75 21.52
CA THR A 363 15.95 17.24 22.64
C THR A 363 15.52 16.11 23.55
N VAL A 364 15.05 15.00 22.99
CA VAL A 364 14.68 13.79 23.75
C VAL A 364 15.88 13.21 24.50
N LEU A 365 17.04 13.08 23.85
CA LEU A 365 18.26 12.59 24.50
C LEU A 365 18.73 13.52 25.62
N TRP A 366 18.59 14.84 25.45
CA TRP A 366 18.87 15.83 26.48
C TRP A 366 17.93 15.70 27.68
N ILE A 367 16.61 15.56 27.45
CA ILE A 367 15.62 15.32 28.51
C ILE A 367 15.94 14.04 29.28
N LEU A 368 16.20 12.94 28.56
CA LEU A 368 16.52 11.64 29.15
C LEU A 368 17.84 11.63 29.92
N GLY A 369 18.76 12.54 29.61
CA GLY A 369 20.03 12.71 30.32
C GLY A 369 19.89 13.18 31.77
N HIS A 370 18.72 13.67 32.19
CA HIS A 370 18.50 14.09 33.57
C HIS A 370 18.22 12.88 34.49
N GLY A 371 19.18 12.55 35.36
CA GLY A 371 19.09 11.39 36.27
C GLY A 371 17.86 11.39 37.18
N ARG A 372 17.28 12.57 37.47
CA ARG A 372 16.09 12.72 38.34
C ARG A 372 14.84 11.98 37.84
N TRP A 373 14.67 11.83 36.53
CA TRP A 373 13.52 11.13 35.92
C TRP A 373 13.63 9.62 36.08
N HIS A 374 14.84 9.10 36.27
CA HIS A 374 15.12 7.67 36.30
C HIS A 374 15.19 7.10 37.72
N ARG A 375 14.88 7.89 38.76
CA ARG A 375 14.94 7.47 40.18
C ARG A 375 14.06 6.26 40.52
N HIS A 376 13.01 6.03 39.74
CA HIS A 376 12.08 4.90 39.90
C HIS A 376 12.27 3.81 38.83
N CYS A 377 13.31 3.90 38.00
CA CYS A 377 13.57 2.96 36.91
C CYS A 377 14.48 1.81 37.37
N ASP A 378 13.99 0.58 37.41
CA ASP A 378 14.85 -0.57 37.68
C ASP A 378 15.90 -0.79 36.57
N ALA A 379 17.17 -0.56 36.90
CA ALA A 379 18.33 -0.98 36.11
C ALA A 379 18.35 -0.49 34.64
N CYS A 380 17.77 0.68 34.34
CA CYS A 380 17.89 1.31 33.03
C CYS A 380 19.31 1.89 32.82
N PRO A 381 19.75 2.15 31.56
CA PRO A 381 21.06 2.73 31.28
C PRO A 381 21.35 4.06 31.99
N TRP A 382 20.30 4.78 32.38
CA TRP A 382 20.36 6.08 33.05
C TRP A 382 20.12 6.03 34.57
N HIS A 383 19.81 4.86 35.14
CA HIS A 383 19.64 4.66 36.59
C HIS A 383 21.01 4.46 37.24
N ARG A 384 21.42 5.37 38.14
CA ARG A 384 22.68 5.26 38.90
C ARG A 384 22.42 5.00 40.39
N THR A 385 23.09 3.97 40.92
CA THR A 385 23.16 3.65 42.36
C THR A 385 24.24 4.50 43.01
N THR A 386 23.90 5.70 43.48
CA THR A 386 24.80 6.55 44.27
C THR A 386 24.19 6.82 45.63
N GLY A 387 24.34 5.82 46.50
CA GLY A 387 24.18 5.91 47.96
C GLY A 387 25.08 4.83 48.57
N PRO A 388 25.60 5.03 49.81
CA PRO A 388 26.37 3.98 50.49
C PRO A 388 25.56 2.69 50.51
N ALA A 389 26.25 1.55 50.41
CA ALA A 389 25.72 0.23 50.03
C ALA A 389 24.60 -0.39 50.91
N GLY A 390 23.89 0.38 51.74
CA GLY A 390 22.90 -0.09 52.71
C GLY A 390 21.43 0.29 52.48
N GLN A 391 21.08 1.21 51.58
CA GLN A 391 19.66 1.60 51.39
C GLN A 391 19.18 1.37 49.95
N ARG A 392 18.86 0.10 49.65
CA ARG A 392 17.93 -0.20 48.57
C ARG A 392 16.55 0.28 49.04
N HIS A 393 16.05 1.40 48.52
CA HIS A 393 14.60 1.62 48.59
C HIS A 393 13.95 0.47 47.83
N ALA A 394 13.29 -0.43 48.57
CA ALA A 394 12.46 -1.45 47.97
C ALA A 394 11.42 -0.71 47.11
N PRO A 395 11.33 -0.99 45.79
CA PRO A 395 10.26 -0.42 44.99
C PRO A 395 8.94 -0.81 45.66
N ALA A 396 7.96 0.10 45.69
CA ALA A 396 6.62 -0.21 46.19
C ALA A 396 5.97 -1.27 45.28
N VAL A 397 6.25 -2.53 45.55
CA VAL A 397 5.66 -3.68 44.87
C VAL A 397 4.26 -3.87 45.44
N LEU A 398 3.25 -3.32 44.76
CA LEU A 398 1.86 -3.40 45.21
C LEU A 398 1.21 -4.77 44.93
N LEU A 399 1.75 -5.60 44.03
CA LEU A 399 1.25 -6.96 43.71
C LEU A 399 2.40 -7.88 43.23
N PRO A 400 3.13 -8.57 44.12
CA PRO A 400 4.15 -9.54 43.72
C PRO A 400 3.51 -10.80 43.13
N MET A 401 3.84 -11.17 41.89
CA MET A 401 3.51 -12.51 41.38
C MET A 401 4.41 -13.56 42.04
N PRO A 402 3.87 -14.60 42.70
CA PRO A 402 4.67 -15.68 43.25
C PRO A 402 5.57 -16.33 42.19
N VAL A 403 6.79 -16.70 42.57
CA VAL A 403 7.79 -17.31 41.65
C VAL A 403 7.22 -18.51 40.90
N ARG A 404 6.41 -19.35 41.57
CA ARG A 404 5.70 -20.49 40.96
C ARG A 404 4.76 -20.06 39.83
N ARG A 405 3.93 -19.03 40.04
CA ARG A 405 3.01 -18.50 39.02
C ARG A 405 3.78 -17.87 37.85
N ARG A 406 4.86 -17.15 38.11
CA ARG A 406 5.72 -16.58 37.06
C ARG A 406 6.36 -17.66 36.19
N LEU A 407 6.87 -18.74 36.79
CA LEU A 407 7.44 -19.87 36.07
C LEU A 407 6.36 -20.61 35.27
N ALA A 408 5.16 -20.76 35.82
CA ALA A 408 4.01 -21.33 35.13
C ALA A 408 3.62 -20.50 33.89
N VAL A 409 3.44 -19.18 34.03
CA VAL A 409 3.11 -18.29 32.90
C VAL A 409 4.17 -18.39 31.79
N ARG A 410 5.47 -18.41 32.13
CA ARG A 410 6.54 -18.60 31.12
C ARG A 410 6.43 -19.93 30.39
N ARG A 411 6.20 -21.02 31.14
CA ARG A 411 6.08 -22.37 30.55
C ARG A 411 4.86 -22.44 29.65
N VAL A 412 3.70 -21.97 30.13
CA VAL A 412 2.45 -21.95 29.35
C VAL A 412 2.61 -21.12 28.08
N SER A 413 3.18 -19.90 28.16
CA SER A 413 3.39 -19.08 26.96
C SER A 413 4.33 -19.73 25.94
N ARG A 414 5.41 -20.38 26.38
CA ARG A 414 6.35 -21.07 25.49
C ARG A 414 5.75 -22.33 24.85
N LEU A 415 4.97 -23.10 25.60
CA LEU A 415 4.29 -24.29 25.09
C LEU A 415 3.19 -23.92 24.12
N SER A 416 2.38 -22.89 24.46
CA SER A 416 1.31 -22.40 23.58
C SER A 416 1.88 -21.86 22.26
N LEU A 417 3.01 -21.16 22.32
CA LEU A 417 3.72 -20.69 21.13
C LEU A 417 4.25 -21.85 20.27
N LEU A 418 4.87 -22.86 20.89
CA LEU A 418 5.35 -24.04 20.16
C LEU A 418 4.20 -24.76 19.45
N ALA A 419 3.07 -24.92 20.15
CA ALA A 419 1.87 -25.50 19.58
C ALA A 419 1.32 -24.67 18.41
N ALA A 420 1.23 -23.35 18.54
CA ALA A 420 0.77 -22.47 17.46
C ALA A 420 1.65 -22.56 16.21
N VAL A 421 2.98 -22.54 16.38
CA VAL A 421 3.94 -22.70 15.27
C VAL A 421 3.80 -24.08 14.62
N ALA A 422 3.69 -25.15 15.40
CA ALA A 422 3.54 -26.51 14.87
C ALA A 422 2.23 -26.72 14.11
N VAL A 423 1.11 -26.22 14.64
CA VAL A 423 -0.21 -26.31 13.99
C VAL A 423 -0.21 -25.53 12.67
N LEU A 424 0.28 -24.28 12.67
CA LEU A 424 0.32 -23.47 11.44
C LEU A 424 1.29 -24.02 10.41
N ALA A 425 2.43 -24.60 10.83
CA ALA A 425 3.33 -25.30 9.92
C ALA A 425 2.66 -26.54 9.31
N GLY A 426 1.91 -27.31 10.11
CA GLY A 426 1.11 -28.43 9.64
C GLY A 426 0.07 -28.00 8.60
N LEU A 427 -0.73 -26.97 8.93
CA LEU A 427 -1.72 -26.41 8.00
C LEU A 427 -1.09 -25.88 6.71
N ALA A 428 0.05 -25.19 6.81
CA ALA A 428 0.78 -24.69 5.65
C ALA A 428 1.29 -25.82 4.75
N LEU A 429 1.60 -27.00 5.31
CA LEU A 429 2.03 -28.17 4.56
C LEU A 429 0.86 -28.96 3.96
N THR A 430 -0.29 -29.03 4.64
CA THR A 430 -1.43 -29.86 4.22
C THR A 430 -2.48 -29.12 3.39
N VAL A 431 -2.80 -27.88 3.78
CA VAL A 431 -3.83 -27.04 3.14
C VAL A 431 -3.18 -25.95 2.28
N GLY A 432 -1.92 -25.61 2.56
CA GLY A 432 -1.25 -24.47 1.94
C GLY A 432 -1.36 -23.21 2.79
N VAL A 433 -0.70 -22.17 2.31
CA VAL A 433 -0.65 -20.85 2.93
C VAL A 433 -1.76 -19.99 2.27
N PRO A 434 -2.46 -19.10 3.01
CA PRO A 434 -3.34 -18.09 2.42
C PRO A 434 -2.69 -17.41 1.21
N ARG A 435 -3.48 -17.12 0.18
CA ARG A 435 -3.05 -16.47 -1.05
C ARG A 435 -4.05 -15.42 -1.48
N ASN A 436 -3.56 -14.36 -2.13
CA ASN A 436 -4.41 -13.46 -2.88
C ASN A 436 -5.28 -14.24 -3.87
N PRO A 437 -6.62 -14.10 -3.85
CA PRO A 437 -7.51 -14.72 -4.82
C PRO A 437 -7.27 -14.30 -6.28
N ASP A 438 -6.66 -13.13 -6.54
CA ASP A 438 -6.46 -12.56 -7.88
C ASP A 438 -5.07 -12.85 -8.50
N GLY A 439 -4.18 -13.56 -7.80
CA GLY A 439 -2.92 -14.05 -8.38
C GLY A 439 -1.87 -13.01 -8.78
N ASP A 440 -2.09 -11.70 -8.57
CA ASP A 440 -1.19 -10.60 -8.96
C ASP A 440 0.31 -10.88 -8.72
N GLY A 441 1.04 -11.15 -9.80
CA GLY A 441 2.34 -11.83 -9.79
C GLY A 441 3.40 -11.34 -8.80
N LEU A 442 3.39 -10.06 -8.39
CA LEU A 442 4.34 -9.54 -7.39
C LEU A 442 3.92 -9.87 -5.94
N VAL A 443 2.64 -9.70 -5.60
CA VAL A 443 2.14 -9.95 -4.24
C VAL A 443 2.00 -11.44 -4.01
N SER A 444 1.51 -12.20 -4.99
CA SER A 444 1.38 -13.66 -4.91
C SER A 444 2.75 -14.37 -4.74
N GLN A 445 3.81 -13.87 -5.40
CA GLN A 445 5.17 -14.40 -5.25
C GLN A 445 5.82 -14.04 -3.91
N LEU A 446 5.49 -12.88 -3.33
CA LEU A 446 6.05 -12.44 -2.05
C LEU A 446 5.27 -12.95 -0.84
N GLU A 447 3.98 -13.21 -0.99
CA GLU A 447 3.09 -13.57 0.11
C GLU A 447 3.53 -14.85 0.81
N ARG A 448 3.76 -15.93 0.05
CA ARG A 448 4.21 -17.21 0.61
C ARG A 448 5.56 -17.09 1.33
N PRO A 449 6.64 -16.52 0.74
CA PRO A 449 7.90 -16.36 1.45
C PRO A 449 7.79 -15.40 2.63
N VAL A 450 6.94 -14.37 2.59
CA VAL A 450 6.67 -13.49 3.74
C VAL A 450 6.01 -14.28 4.87
N GLN A 451 4.95 -15.05 4.59
CA GLN A 451 4.26 -15.85 5.61
C GLN A 451 5.15 -16.94 6.20
N LEU A 452 5.94 -17.64 5.37
CA LEU A 452 6.94 -18.60 5.85
C LEU A 452 8.05 -17.90 6.66
N GLY A 453 8.51 -16.74 6.22
CA GLY A 453 9.46 -15.91 6.96
C GLY A 453 8.93 -15.47 8.32
N LEU A 454 7.64 -15.11 8.41
CA LEU A 454 6.97 -14.78 9.67
C LEU A 454 6.86 -16.00 10.60
N LEU A 455 6.58 -17.19 10.08
CA LEU A 455 6.58 -18.44 10.86
C LEU A 455 7.98 -18.78 11.39
N LEU A 456 9.02 -18.62 10.56
CA LEU A 456 10.42 -18.75 10.99
C LEU A 456 10.78 -17.72 12.07
N LEU A 457 10.29 -16.48 11.93
CA LEU A 457 10.48 -15.44 12.92
C LEU A 457 9.77 -15.76 14.24
N ALA A 458 8.59 -16.38 14.22
CA ALA A 458 7.92 -16.89 15.42
C ALA A 458 8.74 -18.01 16.09
N ALA A 459 9.33 -18.92 15.32
CA ALA A 459 10.22 -19.96 15.85
C ALA A 459 11.50 -19.36 16.48
N ALA A 460 12.09 -18.35 15.84
CA ALA A 460 13.20 -17.60 16.40
C ALA A 460 12.80 -16.86 17.68
N ALA A 461 11.62 -16.26 17.73
CA ALA A 461 11.10 -15.60 18.93
C ALA A 461 10.87 -16.60 20.08
N TRP A 462 10.42 -17.81 19.77
CA TRP A 462 10.34 -18.91 20.75
C TRP A 462 11.71 -19.24 21.34
N ALA A 463 12.75 -19.39 20.51
CA ALA A 463 14.12 -19.63 20.98
C ALA A 463 14.65 -18.46 21.83
N VAL A 464 14.46 -17.22 21.35
CA VAL A 464 14.83 -15.99 22.06
C VAL A 464 14.13 -15.88 23.42
N SER A 465 12.88 -16.37 23.53
CA SER A 465 12.10 -16.30 24.77
C SER A 465 12.74 -17.04 25.94
N TRP A 466 13.63 -18.01 25.68
CA TRP A 466 14.36 -18.72 26.73
C TRP A 466 15.34 -17.82 27.48
N ARG A 467 15.92 -16.83 26.78
CA ARG A 467 16.90 -15.90 27.34
C ARG A 467 16.34 -14.50 27.58
N TRP A 468 15.47 -14.00 26.69
CA TRP A 468 14.99 -12.63 26.62
C TRP A 468 13.47 -12.57 26.35
N ASN A 469 12.66 -12.60 27.42
CA ASN A 469 11.20 -12.59 27.30
C ASN A 469 10.60 -11.38 26.59
N ALA A 470 11.10 -10.15 26.85
CA ALA A 470 10.51 -8.93 26.28
C ALA A 470 10.77 -8.78 24.77
N PRO A 471 12.00 -8.99 24.27
CA PRO A 471 12.24 -9.06 22.82
C PRO A 471 11.43 -10.17 22.13
N ALA A 472 11.32 -11.35 22.75
CA ALA A 472 10.49 -12.42 22.21
C ALA A 472 9.02 -12.02 22.11
N ALA A 473 8.45 -11.43 23.17
CA ALA A 473 7.07 -10.97 23.18
C ALA A 473 6.78 -9.90 22.10
N VAL A 474 7.71 -8.97 21.90
CA VAL A 474 7.65 -7.98 20.81
C VAL A 474 7.60 -8.66 19.45
N LEU A 475 8.56 -9.56 19.18
CA LEU A 475 8.64 -10.26 17.89
C LEU A 475 7.35 -11.05 17.61
N LEU A 476 6.81 -11.71 18.64
CA LEU A 476 5.56 -12.48 18.53
C LEU A 476 4.34 -11.61 18.28
N ALA A 477 4.27 -10.43 18.91
CA ALA A 477 3.17 -9.52 18.68
C ALA A 477 3.15 -9.00 17.23
N LEU A 478 4.33 -8.72 16.67
CA LEU A 478 4.49 -8.33 15.28
C LEU A 478 4.10 -9.46 14.32
N VAL A 479 4.60 -10.67 14.56
CA VAL A 479 4.25 -11.85 13.76
C VAL A 479 2.75 -12.14 13.82
N GLY A 480 2.15 -12.10 15.02
CA GLY A 480 0.72 -12.34 15.21
C GLY A 480 -0.16 -11.35 14.44
N ASN A 481 0.16 -10.06 14.48
CA ASN A 481 -0.58 -9.05 13.70
C ASN A 481 -0.43 -9.29 12.20
N ALA A 482 0.80 -9.50 11.71
CA ALA A 482 1.05 -9.69 10.29
C ALA A 482 0.37 -10.95 9.74
N LEU A 483 0.49 -12.09 10.42
CA LEU A 483 -0.20 -13.33 10.05
C LEU A 483 -1.72 -13.20 10.18
N GLY A 484 -2.20 -12.47 11.18
CA GLY A 484 -3.63 -12.14 11.32
C GLY A 484 -4.16 -11.40 10.09
N VAL A 485 -3.54 -10.29 9.70
CA VAL A 485 -3.98 -9.52 8.52
C VAL A 485 -3.83 -10.33 7.23
N LEU A 486 -2.71 -11.03 7.02
CA LEU A 486 -2.49 -11.83 5.80
C LEU A 486 -3.50 -12.98 5.68
N SER A 487 -3.92 -13.57 6.79
CA SER A 487 -4.94 -14.63 6.75
C SER A 487 -6.29 -14.13 6.21
N ALA A 488 -6.55 -12.82 6.20
CA ALA A 488 -7.78 -12.24 5.65
C ALA A 488 -7.88 -12.36 4.12
N LEU A 489 -6.78 -12.74 3.46
CA LEU A 489 -6.76 -13.03 2.01
C LEU A 489 -7.48 -14.34 1.67
N ALA A 490 -7.66 -15.24 2.65
CA ALA A 490 -8.40 -16.50 2.46
C ALA A 490 -9.57 -16.67 3.44
N TYR A 491 -9.59 -15.94 4.55
CA TYR A 491 -10.53 -16.17 5.64
C TYR A 491 -11.22 -14.89 6.09
N GLN A 492 -12.40 -15.05 6.70
CA GLN A 492 -13.13 -13.93 7.28
C GLN A 492 -12.36 -13.27 8.45
N PRO A 493 -12.57 -11.97 8.74
CA PRO A 493 -11.84 -11.24 9.78
C PRO A 493 -11.88 -11.90 11.17
N LEU A 494 -12.95 -12.64 11.49
CA LEU A 494 -13.04 -13.39 12.73
C LEU A 494 -11.98 -14.50 12.85
N VAL A 495 -11.78 -15.27 11.78
CA VAL A 495 -10.73 -16.32 11.72
C VAL A 495 -9.35 -15.68 11.80
N SER A 496 -9.17 -14.53 11.15
CA SER A 496 -7.94 -13.73 11.24
C SER A 496 -7.60 -13.29 12.65
N MET A 497 -8.61 -13.02 13.50
CA MET A 497 -8.38 -12.74 14.92
C MET A 497 -7.93 -13.96 15.70
N LEU A 498 -8.44 -15.15 15.36
CA LEU A 498 -8.00 -16.39 16.00
C LEU A 498 -6.53 -16.67 15.68
N VAL A 499 -6.12 -16.47 14.43
CA VAL A 499 -4.71 -16.58 14.01
C VAL A 499 -3.83 -15.59 14.78
N ALA A 500 -4.23 -14.32 14.87
CA ALA A 500 -3.47 -13.32 15.62
C ALA A 500 -3.40 -13.62 17.13
N ALA A 501 -4.52 -14.05 17.72
CA ALA A 501 -4.60 -14.40 19.13
C ALA A 501 -3.66 -15.53 19.52
N ALA A 502 -3.43 -16.51 18.63
CA ALA A 502 -2.51 -17.62 18.84
C ALA A 502 -1.07 -17.15 19.14
N PHE A 503 -0.68 -15.96 18.69
CA PHE A 503 0.63 -15.35 18.96
C PHE A 503 0.58 -14.19 19.96
N LEU A 504 -0.50 -13.41 19.98
CA LEU A 504 -0.66 -12.28 20.90
C LEU A 504 -0.85 -12.74 22.36
N LEU A 505 -1.54 -13.85 22.61
CA LEU A 505 -1.70 -14.42 23.95
C LEU A 505 -0.37 -14.87 24.59
N PRO A 506 0.49 -15.67 23.92
CA PRO A 506 1.80 -16.00 24.45
C PRO A 506 2.72 -14.78 24.54
N ALA A 507 2.63 -13.80 23.63
CA ALA A 507 3.34 -12.53 23.74
C ALA A 507 2.97 -11.76 25.03
N ALA A 508 1.66 -11.61 25.29
CA ALA A 508 1.16 -10.98 26.52
C ALA A 508 1.66 -11.73 27.77
N GLY A 509 1.60 -13.06 27.78
CA GLY A 509 2.12 -13.87 28.90
C GLY A 509 3.63 -13.69 29.13
N LEU A 510 4.43 -13.59 28.07
CA LEU A 510 5.87 -13.31 28.18
C LEU A 510 6.15 -11.90 28.70
N TRP A 511 5.39 -10.89 28.27
CA TRP A 511 5.46 -9.53 28.83
C TRP A 511 5.06 -9.50 30.31
N LEU A 512 3.97 -10.16 30.69
CA LEU A 512 3.52 -10.28 32.08
C LEU A 512 4.59 -10.95 32.97
N ALA A 513 5.18 -12.05 32.50
CA ALA A 513 6.25 -12.75 33.21
C ALA A 513 7.57 -11.96 33.27
N TRP A 514 7.75 -11.00 32.37
CA TRP A 514 8.85 -10.04 32.39
C TRP A 514 8.59 -8.90 33.38
N GLN A 515 7.35 -8.39 33.45
CA GLN A 515 6.90 -7.26 34.30
C GLN A 515 6.51 -7.61 35.75
N HIS A 516 6.66 -8.86 36.15
CA HIS A 516 6.28 -9.49 37.44
C HIS A 516 6.49 -8.75 38.80
N GLY A 517 7.10 -7.56 38.85
CA GLY A 517 7.42 -6.83 40.09
C GLY A 517 6.96 -5.36 40.12
N ARG A 518 5.88 -4.98 39.41
CA ARG A 518 5.49 -3.56 39.20
C ARG A 518 3.99 -3.27 39.44
N THR A 519 3.65 -1.97 39.40
CA THR A 519 2.36 -1.33 39.71
C THR A 519 1.21 -1.70 38.76
N ARG A 520 -0.05 -1.53 39.20
CA ARG A 520 -1.28 -1.74 38.38
C ARG A 520 -1.24 -1.04 37.01
N THR A 521 -0.52 0.08 36.92
CA THR A 521 -0.32 0.85 35.68
C THR A 521 0.46 0.10 34.60
N ALA A 522 1.44 -0.74 34.96
CA ALA A 522 2.19 -1.55 33.99
C ALA A 522 1.34 -2.69 33.43
N LEU A 523 0.47 -3.28 34.27
CA LEU A 523 -0.49 -4.30 33.85
C LEU A 523 -1.53 -3.69 32.90
N ALA A 524 -2.06 -2.51 33.25
CA ALA A 524 -2.98 -1.75 32.41
C ALA A 524 -2.34 -1.36 31.07
N ALA A 525 -1.07 -0.98 31.03
CA ALA A 525 -0.35 -0.67 29.79
C ALA A 525 -0.21 -1.89 28.87
N VAL A 526 0.16 -3.06 29.40
CA VAL A 526 0.24 -4.30 28.61
C VAL A 526 -1.13 -4.69 28.08
N ALA A 527 -2.19 -4.58 28.90
CA ALA A 527 -3.56 -4.86 28.48
C ALA A 527 -4.04 -3.90 27.39
N ALA A 528 -3.88 -2.59 27.58
CA ALA A 528 -4.28 -1.56 26.63
C ALA A 528 -3.60 -1.75 25.27
N VAL A 529 -2.29 -2.04 25.26
CA VAL A 529 -1.58 -2.28 24.00
C VAL A 529 -2.01 -3.58 23.33
N THR A 530 -2.26 -4.65 24.09
CA THR A 530 -2.82 -5.88 23.52
C THR A 530 -4.16 -5.63 22.84
N VAL A 531 -5.03 -4.80 23.47
CA VAL A 531 -6.30 -4.37 22.87
C VAL A 531 -6.08 -3.57 21.59
N VAL A 532 -5.15 -2.61 21.58
CA VAL A 532 -4.81 -1.82 20.37
C VAL A 532 -4.30 -2.72 19.24
N LEU A 533 -3.44 -3.70 19.54
CA LEU A 533 -2.95 -4.65 18.55
C LEU A 533 -4.07 -5.54 17.99
N CYS A 534 -4.97 -6.03 18.84
CA CYS A 534 -6.14 -6.78 18.37
C CYS A 534 -7.07 -5.90 17.51
N ALA A 535 -7.33 -4.66 17.92
CA ALA A 535 -8.14 -3.71 17.15
C ALA A 535 -7.48 -3.36 15.80
N GLY A 536 -6.16 -3.16 15.79
CA GLY A 536 -5.39 -2.91 14.57
C GLY A 536 -5.40 -4.11 13.63
N THR A 537 -5.27 -5.33 14.17
CA THR A 537 -5.41 -6.55 13.36
C THR A 537 -6.83 -6.66 12.81
N TRP A 538 -7.87 -6.42 13.63
CA TRP A 538 -9.27 -6.48 13.19
C TRP A 538 -9.53 -5.49 12.05
N ALA A 539 -9.10 -4.24 12.22
CA ALA A 539 -9.24 -3.21 11.20
C ALA A 539 -8.48 -3.59 9.92
N GLY A 540 -7.22 -4.02 10.03
CA GLY A 540 -6.42 -4.44 8.89
C GLY A 540 -7.01 -5.64 8.15
N ALA A 541 -7.43 -6.68 8.88
CA ALA A 541 -8.07 -7.86 8.32
C ALA A 541 -9.43 -7.51 7.69
N SER A 542 -10.21 -6.62 8.29
CA SER A 542 -11.50 -6.17 7.75
C SER A 542 -11.31 -5.38 6.45
N VAL A 543 -10.32 -4.49 6.39
CA VAL A 543 -10.00 -3.73 5.18
C VAL A 543 -9.52 -4.65 4.07
N ALA A 544 -8.58 -5.56 4.38
CA ALA A 544 -8.09 -6.54 3.41
C ALA A 544 -9.23 -7.43 2.88
N TYR A 545 -10.04 -7.99 3.79
CA TYR A 545 -11.18 -8.83 3.42
C TYR A 545 -12.21 -8.04 2.62
N ALA A 546 -12.54 -6.82 3.01
CA ALA A 546 -13.51 -5.99 2.30
C ALA A 546 -13.02 -5.62 0.90
N HIS A 547 -11.73 -5.39 0.72
CA HIS A 547 -11.14 -5.09 -0.58
C HIS A 547 -11.32 -6.26 -1.56
N PHE A 548 -11.00 -7.49 -1.15
CA PHE A 548 -11.05 -8.66 -2.04
C PHE A 548 -12.43 -9.34 -2.10
N PHE A 549 -13.21 -9.27 -1.02
CA PHE A 549 -14.45 -10.05 -0.85
C PHE A 549 -15.67 -9.22 -0.41
N GLY A 550 -15.49 -7.97 0.07
CA GLY A 550 -16.58 -7.10 0.53
C GLY A 550 -17.23 -6.32 -0.62
N PRO A 551 -18.54 -6.00 -0.56
CA PRO A 551 -19.30 -5.49 -1.71
C PRO A 551 -18.65 -4.24 -2.29
N ALA A 552 -18.35 -4.24 -3.59
CA ALA A 552 -17.69 -3.12 -4.26
C ALA A 552 -18.69 -2.05 -4.74
N HIS A 553 -19.98 -2.41 -4.80
CA HIS A 553 -21.12 -1.54 -5.07
C HIS A 553 -22.35 -2.10 -4.32
N PRO A 554 -23.49 -1.38 -4.27
CA PRO A 554 -24.68 -1.85 -3.56
C PRO A 554 -25.17 -3.21 -4.04
N GLU A 555 -25.84 -3.94 -3.14
CA GLU A 555 -26.57 -5.13 -3.51
C GLU A 555 -27.84 -4.80 -4.31
N SER A 556 -28.30 -5.76 -5.10
CA SER A 556 -29.54 -5.74 -5.84
C SER A 556 -30.74 -5.71 -4.91
N THR A 557 -31.83 -5.15 -5.41
CA THR A 557 -33.13 -5.15 -4.73
C THR A 557 -33.98 -6.39 -5.05
N ALA A 558 -33.46 -7.31 -5.87
CA ALA A 558 -34.16 -8.54 -6.25
C ALA A 558 -34.52 -9.40 -5.03
N ALA A 559 -35.78 -9.80 -4.94
CA ALA A 559 -36.27 -10.62 -3.85
C ALA A 559 -35.75 -12.06 -3.95
N VAL A 560 -35.43 -12.65 -2.79
CA VAL A 560 -35.20 -14.09 -2.67
C VAL A 560 -36.54 -14.80 -2.92
N LEU A 561 -36.62 -15.58 -4.00
CA LEU A 561 -37.82 -16.35 -4.31
C LEU A 561 -37.82 -17.70 -3.57
N PRO A 562 -38.96 -18.14 -3.02
CA PRO A 562 -39.05 -19.43 -2.34
C PRO A 562 -38.78 -20.60 -3.30
N VAL A 563 -38.41 -21.75 -2.73
CA VAL A 563 -38.25 -23.01 -3.47
C VAL A 563 -39.41 -23.93 -3.08
N ASP A 564 -40.31 -24.19 -4.02
CA ASP A 564 -41.31 -25.27 -3.92
C ASP A 564 -40.83 -26.49 -4.72
N ARG A 565 -40.88 -26.41 -6.06
CA ARG A 565 -40.55 -27.54 -6.96
C ARG A 565 -39.25 -27.37 -7.73
N VAL A 566 -38.84 -26.13 -7.99
CA VAL A 566 -37.64 -25.79 -8.76
C VAL A 566 -36.70 -24.99 -7.86
N VAL A 567 -35.43 -25.38 -7.79
CA VAL A 567 -34.40 -24.73 -6.98
C VAL A 567 -33.84 -23.51 -7.73
N TRP A 568 -33.46 -23.70 -8.99
CA TRP A 568 -33.00 -22.67 -9.90
C TRP A 568 -33.39 -23.00 -11.33
N VAL A 569 -33.47 -21.99 -12.18
CA VAL A 569 -33.82 -22.11 -13.60
C VAL A 569 -33.19 -20.96 -14.38
N TRP A 570 -32.72 -21.27 -15.58
CA TRP A 570 -32.23 -20.28 -16.54
C TRP A 570 -32.35 -20.77 -17.98
N SER A 571 -32.39 -19.82 -18.90
CA SER A 571 -32.59 -20.06 -20.34
C SER A 571 -31.36 -19.67 -21.15
N GLY A 572 -31.14 -20.36 -22.27
CA GLY A 572 -30.04 -20.13 -23.21
C GLY A 572 -30.17 -21.02 -24.44
N GLY A 573 -29.14 -21.08 -25.28
CA GLY A 573 -29.17 -21.87 -26.52
C GLY A 573 -30.34 -21.48 -27.43
N VAL A 574 -30.73 -20.21 -27.38
CA VAL A 574 -31.92 -19.67 -28.05
C VAL A 574 -31.60 -19.35 -29.51
N THR A 575 -32.36 -19.92 -30.43
CA THR A 575 -32.29 -19.66 -31.86
C THR A 575 -33.58 -18.98 -32.33
N GLY A 576 -33.77 -18.83 -33.64
CA GLY A 576 -35.06 -18.35 -34.16
C GLY A 576 -36.21 -19.34 -33.95
N THR A 577 -35.94 -20.63 -33.77
CA THR A 577 -37.00 -21.65 -33.72
C THR A 577 -36.89 -22.61 -32.54
N SER A 578 -35.91 -22.41 -31.67
CA SER A 578 -35.70 -23.24 -30.49
C SER A 578 -35.17 -22.45 -29.31
N ALA A 579 -35.37 -22.99 -28.10
CA ALA A 579 -34.80 -22.48 -26.87
C ALA A 579 -34.54 -23.65 -25.90
N THR A 580 -33.51 -23.52 -25.08
CA THR A 580 -33.22 -24.49 -24.01
C THR A 580 -33.35 -23.84 -22.65
N VAL A 581 -34.06 -24.51 -21.75
CA VAL A 581 -34.17 -24.16 -20.33
C VAL A 581 -33.56 -25.29 -19.52
N VAL A 582 -32.65 -24.94 -18.61
CA VAL A 582 -32.05 -25.89 -17.67
C VAL A 582 -32.47 -25.50 -16.25
N ALA A 583 -32.80 -26.49 -15.43
CA ALA A 583 -33.26 -26.26 -14.08
C ALA A 583 -32.85 -27.39 -13.13
N GLU A 584 -32.70 -27.09 -11.85
CA GLU A 584 -32.65 -28.12 -10.80
C GLU A 584 -34.01 -28.26 -10.14
N LEU A 585 -34.47 -29.51 -9.99
CA LEU A 585 -35.67 -29.85 -9.24
C LEU A 585 -35.38 -29.98 -7.73
N ALA A 586 -36.35 -29.58 -6.92
CA ALA A 586 -36.33 -29.78 -5.48
C ALA A 586 -36.38 -31.27 -5.12
N ARG A 587 -35.95 -31.61 -3.90
CA ARG A 587 -35.90 -33.01 -3.44
C ARG A 587 -37.29 -33.64 -3.46
N GLY A 588 -37.40 -34.85 -4.00
CA GLY A 588 -38.66 -35.61 -4.09
C GLY A 588 -39.30 -35.56 -5.48
N HIS A 589 -38.91 -34.62 -6.34
CA HIS A 589 -39.40 -34.51 -7.71
C HIS A 589 -38.56 -35.32 -8.71
N ARG A 590 -39.20 -35.82 -9.76
CA ARG A 590 -38.59 -36.81 -10.67
C ARG A 590 -38.52 -36.40 -12.12
N SER A 591 -39.39 -35.50 -12.56
CA SER A 591 -39.50 -35.12 -13.97
C SER A 591 -40.07 -33.74 -14.15
N ALA A 592 -39.78 -33.11 -15.29
CA ALA A 592 -40.37 -31.84 -15.65
C ALA A 592 -40.61 -31.72 -17.15
N ARG A 593 -41.53 -30.83 -17.56
CA ARG A 593 -41.66 -30.33 -18.92
C ARG A 593 -41.74 -28.81 -18.92
N LEU A 594 -41.32 -28.20 -20.03
CA LEU A 594 -41.36 -26.77 -20.23
C LEU A 594 -42.66 -26.37 -20.91
N VAL A 595 -43.33 -25.35 -20.36
CA VAL A 595 -44.53 -24.74 -20.96
C VAL A 595 -44.19 -23.30 -21.33
N LEU A 596 -44.22 -23.00 -22.62
CA LEU A 596 -43.91 -21.69 -23.22
C LEU A 596 -45.18 -21.04 -23.78
N ARG A 597 -45.49 -19.85 -23.28
CA ARG A 597 -46.62 -19.04 -23.70
C ARG A 597 -46.12 -17.81 -24.44
N PRO A 598 -46.40 -17.66 -25.74
CA PRO A 598 -46.08 -16.44 -26.48
C PRO A 598 -46.93 -15.26 -25.98
N ASP A 599 -46.38 -14.04 -25.96
CA ASP A 599 -47.16 -12.80 -25.78
C ASP A 599 -48.12 -12.61 -27.00
N PRO A 600 -49.30 -11.98 -26.87
CA PRO A 600 -50.57 -12.54 -27.35
C PRO A 600 -50.67 -12.77 -28.87
N GLY A 601 -51.28 -13.91 -29.25
CA GLY A 601 -51.64 -14.23 -30.65
C GLY A 601 -51.14 -15.58 -31.19
N ALA A 602 -50.50 -16.41 -30.35
CA ALA A 602 -49.93 -17.69 -30.77
C ALA A 602 -50.20 -18.84 -29.79
N THR A 603 -50.05 -20.07 -30.27
CA THR A 603 -50.30 -21.30 -29.53
C THR A 603 -49.22 -21.54 -28.48
N GLU A 604 -49.63 -21.97 -27.29
CA GLU A 604 -48.74 -22.48 -26.25
C GLU A 604 -47.90 -23.66 -26.79
N VAL A 605 -46.61 -23.67 -26.49
CA VAL A 605 -45.69 -24.75 -26.85
C VAL A 605 -45.30 -25.49 -25.57
N THR A 606 -45.48 -26.80 -25.56
CA THR A 606 -45.13 -27.67 -24.43
C THR A 606 -44.14 -28.73 -24.89
N THR A 607 -43.05 -28.92 -24.14
CA THR A 607 -42.08 -29.98 -24.43
C THR A 607 -42.56 -31.33 -23.93
N GLU A 608 -41.87 -32.39 -24.35
CA GLU A 608 -41.99 -33.69 -23.71
C GLU A 608 -41.54 -33.63 -22.24
N VAL A 609 -42.00 -34.61 -21.45
CA VAL A 609 -41.58 -34.79 -20.06
C VAL A 609 -40.19 -35.41 -20.03
N VAL A 610 -39.26 -34.71 -19.38
CA VAL A 610 -37.86 -35.13 -19.24
C VAL A 610 -37.62 -35.56 -17.79
N PRO A 611 -37.06 -36.76 -17.55
CA PRO A 611 -36.66 -37.20 -16.21
C PRO A 611 -35.48 -36.39 -15.70
N ALA A 612 -35.41 -36.19 -14.38
CA ALA A 612 -34.29 -35.53 -13.73
C ALA A 612 -33.02 -36.39 -13.83
N GLY A 613 -31.94 -35.79 -14.33
CA GLY A 613 -30.62 -36.40 -14.41
C GLY A 613 -29.82 -36.28 -13.11
N PRO A 614 -28.49 -36.51 -13.17
CA PRO A 614 -27.58 -36.25 -12.05
C PRO A 614 -27.79 -34.85 -11.44
N GLY A 615 -27.65 -34.75 -10.12
CA GLY A 615 -27.86 -33.48 -9.41
C GLY A 615 -29.33 -33.01 -9.35
N ARG A 616 -30.29 -33.80 -9.86
CA ARG A 616 -31.70 -33.42 -10.09
C ARG A 616 -31.87 -32.35 -11.17
N VAL A 617 -30.93 -32.27 -12.10
CA VAL A 617 -30.96 -31.29 -13.18
C VAL A 617 -31.78 -31.84 -14.36
N VAL A 618 -32.63 -30.99 -14.94
CA VAL A 618 -33.39 -31.25 -16.16
C VAL A 618 -32.96 -30.28 -17.26
N ARG A 619 -32.83 -30.79 -18.48
CA ARG A 619 -32.61 -29.99 -19.70
C ARG A 619 -33.84 -30.13 -20.59
N LEU A 620 -34.49 -29.00 -20.85
CA LEU A 620 -35.75 -28.92 -21.59
C LEU A 620 -35.53 -28.09 -22.85
N THR A 621 -35.57 -28.73 -24.02
CA THR A 621 -35.38 -28.04 -25.31
C THR A 621 -36.71 -27.99 -26.06
N ALA A 622 -37.20 -26.78 -26.31
CA ALA A 622 -38.37 -26.54 -27.14
C ALA A 622 -37.94 -26.25 -28.58
N THR A 623 -38.69 -26.78 -29.55
CA THR A 623 -38.50 -26.57 -30.99
C THR A 623 -39.81 -26.10 -31.62
N GLY A 624 -39.75 -25.64 -32.87
CA GLY A 624 -40.93 -25.12 -33.57
C GLY A 624 -41.44 -23.77 -33.04
N LEU A 625 -40.58 -23.03 -32.33
CA LEU A 625 -40.90 -21.68 -31.87
C LEU A 625 -40.93 -20.72 -33.07
N ARG A 626 -41.66 -19.61 -32.92
CA ARG A 626 -41.68 -18.54 -33.92
C ARG A 626 -40.45 -17.66 -33.74
N PRO A 627 -39.76 -17.25 -34.82
CA PRO A 627 -38.69 -16.25 -34.73
C PRO A 627 -39.15 -14.92 -34.14
N ASP A 628 -38.21 -14.20 -33.54
CA ASP A 628 -38.40 -12.86 -32.98
C ASP A 628 -39.63 -12.70 -32.07
N THR A 629 -39.97 -13.74 -31.30
CA THR A 629 -41.20 -13.80 -30.52
C THR A 629 -40.90 -13.87 -29.02
N PRO A 630 -41.47 -12.98 -28.19
CA PRO A 630 -41.36 -13.07 -26.74
C PRO A 630 -42.21 -14.23 -26.19
N TYR A 631 -41.62 -15.02 -25.31
CA TYR A 631 -42.24 -16.12 -24.59
C TYR A 631 -42.09 -15.93 -23.07
N ALA A 632 -43.19 -16.12 -22.36
CA ALA A 632 -43.18 -16.42 -20.93
C ALA A 632 -43.10 -17.94 -20.74
N TYR A 633 -42.35 -18.42 -19.75
CA TYR A 633 -42.25 -19.85 -19.47
C TYR A 633 -42.41 -20.19 -18.00
N VAL A 634 -42.93 -21.40 -17.77
CA VAL A 634 -43.00 -22.06 -16.46
C VAL A 634 -42.61 -23.53 -16.61
N LEU A 635 -42.13 -24.14 -15.53
CA LEU A 635 -41.86 -25.57 -15.49
C LEU A 635 -43.06 -26.29 -14.87
N ASP A 636 -43.58 -27.29 -15.58
CA ASP A 636 -44.50 -28.27 -15.02
C ASP A 636 -43.66 -29.43 -14.46
N VAL A 637 -43.68 -29.61 -13.13
CA VAL A 637 -42.90 -30.60 -12.39
C VAL A 637 -43.83 -31.67 -11.84
N ASP A 638 -43.64 -32.91 -12.28
CA ASP A 638 -44.48 -34.08 -11.96
C ASP A 638 -45.98 -33.83 -12.17
N GLY A 639 -46.36 -33.09 -13.22
CA GLY A 639 -47.75 -32.82 -13.58
C GLY A 639 -48.37 -31.58 -12.91
N SER A 640 -47.58 -30.74 -12.25
CA SER A 640 -48.05 -29.47 -11.66
C SER A 640 -47.07 -28.32 -11.93
N PRO A 641 -47.56 -27.14 -12.34
CA PRO A 641 -46.71 -25.97 -12.59
C PRO A 641 -46.06 -25.44 -11.32
N ASP A 642 -44.78 -25.05 -11.41
CA ASP A 642 -44.09 -24.28 -10.38
C ASP A 642 -44.33 -22.78 -10.59
N HIS A 643 -44.99 -22.16 -9.61
CA HIS A 643 -45.18 -20.70 -9.56
C HIS A 643 -44.26 -20.02 -8.53
N SER A 644 -43.57 -20.80 -7.69
CA SER A 644 -42.76 -20.27 -6.58
C SER A 644 -41.50 -19.53 -7.05
N ARG A 645 -40.92 -19.95 -8.18
CA ARG A 645 -39.75 -19.31 -8.80
C ARG A 645 -40.08 -18.14 -9.74
N GLY A 646 -41.35 -17.74 -9.81
CA GLY A 646 -41.83 -16.70 -10.73
C GLY A 646 -41.87 -17.17 -12.18
N VAL A 647 -42.39 -16.30 -13.06
CA VAL A 647 -42.48 -16.57 -14.50
C VAL A 647 -41.16 -16.23 -15.17
N GLY A 648 -40.61 -17.15 -15.94
CA GLY A 648 -39.43 -16.91 -16.77
C GLY A 648 -39.78 -16.26 -18.10
N ARG A 649 -38.81 -15.60 -18.72
CA ARG A 649 -38.99 -14.89 -20.00
C ARG A 649 -37.81 -15.15 -20.92
N LEU A 650 -38.09 -15.21 -22.21
CA LEU A 650 -37.10 -15.21 -23.28
C LEU A 650 -37.73 -14.63 -24.57
N ARG A 651 -36.90 -14.22 -25.51
CA ARG A 651 -37.32 -13.89 -26.89
C ARG A 651 -36.48 -14.73 -27.84
N THR A 652 -37.12 -15.42 -28.78
CA THR A 652 -36.41 -16.16 -29.84
C THR A 652 -35.69 -15.20 -30.76
N MET A 653 -34.60 -15.65 -31.38
CA MET A 653 -33.76 -14.77 -32.19
C MET A 653 -34.45 -14.40 -33.51
N PRO A 654 -34.25 -13.19 -34.04
CA PRO A 654 -34.65 -12.87 -35.41
C PRO A 654 -33.84 -13.69 -36.43
N THR A 655 -34.40 -13.89 -37.63
CA THR A 655 -33.76 -14.65 -38.73
C THR A 655 -33.40 -13.79 -39.95
N GLY A 656 -33.72 -12.48 -39.92
CA GLY A 656 -33.44 -11.51 -40.98
C GLY A 656 -32.83 -10.22 -40.40
N PRO A 657 -32.90 -9.09 -41.12
CA PRO A 657 -32.49 -7.80 -40.59
C PRO A 657 -33.24 -7.46 -39.31
N ALA A 658 -32.51 -7.09 -38.26
CA ALA A 658 -33.08 -6.75 -36.96
C ALA A 658 -32.10 -5.94 -36.11
N SER A 659 -32.63 -4.93 -35.43
CA SER A 659 -31.88 -4.17 -34.43
C SER A 659 -32.06 -4.77 -33.04
N PHE A 660 -30.97 -4.90 -32.29
CA PHE A 660 -31.00 -5.49 -30.95
C PHE A 660 -29.81 -5.02 -30.09
N THR A 661 -29.96 -5.17 -28.78
CA THR A 661 -28.88 -4.94 -27.82
C THR A 661 -28.52 -6.25 -27.12
N VAL A 662 -27.22 -6.52 -27.01
CA VAL A 662 -26.64 -7.58 -26.20
C VAL A 662 -25.91 -6.95 -25.04
N ALA A 663 -26.14 -7.43 -23.82
CA ALA A 663 -25.33 -7.08 -22.67
C ALA A 663 -24.24 -8.14 -22.47
N LEU A 664 -23.07 -7.73 -21.99
CA LEU A 664 -21.96 -8.63 -21.71
C LEU A 664 -21.31 -8.30 -20.36
N GLY A 665 -20.84 -9.31 -19.66
CA GLY A 665 -20.14 -9.18 -18.40
C GLY A 665 -19.18 -10.34 -18.18
N SER A 666 -18.24 -10.15 -17.27
CA SER A 666 -17.36 -11.19 -16.74
C SER A 666 -17.05 -10.89 -15.28
N CYS A 667 -16.38 -11.82 -14.62
CA CYS A 667 -15.75 -11.57 -13.32
C CYS A 667 -16.81 -11.22 -12.26
N ALA A 668 -17.71 -12.17 -12.02
CA ALA A 668 -18.71 -12.12 -10.96
C ALA A 668 -18.25 -12.91 -9.73
N ARG A 669 -18.39 -12.33 -8.53
CA ARG A 669 -18.20 -13.08 -7.28
C ARG A 669 -19.11 -14.30 -7.23
N THR A 670 -18.63 -15.34 -6.56
CA THR A 670 -19.39 -16.58 -6.38
C THR A 670 -20.70 -16.32 -5.63
N GLY A 671 -21.83 -16.40 -6.35
CA GLY A 671 -23.16 -16.11 -5.82
C GLY A 671 -23.39 -14.61 -5.61
N SER A 672 -23.02 -13.79 -6.58
CA SER A 672 -23.16 -12.35 -6.50
C SER A 672 -24.63 -11.91 -6.37
N ASN A 673 -24.86 -10.96 -5.48
CA ASN A 673 -26.12 -10.23 -5.35
C ASN A 673 -25.95 -8.75 -5.72
N GLY A 674 -25.01 -8.40 -6.62
CA GLY A 674 -24.71 -7.01 -6.94
C GLY A 674 -25.81 -6.29 -7.74
N SER A 675 -26.01 -4.99 -7.52
CA SER A 675 -26.94 -4.15 -8.29
C SER A 675 -26.59 -4.02 -9.79
N VAL A 676 -25.39 -4.44 -10.21
CA VAL A 676 -24.98 -4.48 -11.62
C VAL A 676 -25.88 -5.39 -12.45
N PHE A 677 -26.41 -6.48 -11.88
CA PHE A 677 -27.36 -7.36 -12.59
C PHE A 677 -28.71 -6.68 -12.83
N ASP A 678 -29.13 -5.79 -11.91
CA ASP A 678 -30.33 -4.96 -12.10
C ASP A 678 -30.09 -3.97 -13.25
N ALA A 679 -28.91 -3.36 -13.31
CA ALA A 679 -28.53 -2.44 -14.39
C ALA A 679 -28.43 -3.15 -15.76
N ILE A 680 -27.94 -4.39 -15.80
CA ILE A 680 -27.95 -5.23 -17.01
C ILE A 680 -29.39 -5.53 -17.44
N ALA A 681 -30.27 -5.88 -16.51
CA ALA A 681 -31.68 -6.12 -16.85
C ALA A 681 -32.38 -4.84 -17.36
N ALA A 682 -32.00 -3.67 -16.83
CA ALA A 682 -32.57 -2.38 -17.19
C ALA A 682 -32.24 -1.91 -18.61
N VAL A 683 -31.18 -2.45 -19.25
CA VAL A 683 -30.91 -2.17 -20.67
C VAL A 683 -31.69 -3.08 -21.63
N HIS A 684 -32.61 -3.91 -21.10
CA HIS A 684 -33.48 -4.82 -21.85
C HIS A 684 -32.76 -5.64 -22.95
N PRO A 685 -31.66 -6.33 -22.61
CA PRO A 685 -30.88 -7.05 -23.61
C PRO A 685 -31.66 -8.23 -24.19
N LEU A 686 -31.50 -8.48 -25.50
CA LEU A 686 -32.00 -9.68 -26.17
C LEU A 686 -31.27 -10.94 -25.67
N LEU A 687 -29.99 -10.78 -25.34
CA LEU A 687 -29.08 -11.82 -24.89
C LEU A 687 -28.11 -11.24 -23.86
N TYR A 688 -27.81 -12.01 -22.82
CA TYR A 688 -26.69 -11.75 -21.92
C TYR A 688 -25.52 -12.69 -22.24
N LEU A 689 -24.38 -12.11 -22.63
CA LEU A 689 -23.13 -12.83 -22.85
C LEU A 689 -22.32 -12.84 -21.56
N GLN A 690 -22.12 -14.02 -20.99
CA GLN A 690 -21.18 -14.22 -19.89
C GLN A 690 -19.86 -14.72 -20.47
N THR A 691 -18.83 -13.89 -20.45
CA THR A 691 -17.57 -14.14 -21.17
C THR A 691 -16.48 -14.78 -20.30
N GLY A 692 -16.80 -15.19 -19.07
CA GLY A 692 -15.84 -15.84 -18.18
C GLY A 692 -16.04 -15.44 -16.74
N ASP A 693 -15.47 -16.21 -15.81
CA ASP A 693 -15.56 -15.97 -14.38
C ASP A 693 -17.01 -15.75 -13.90
N LEU A 694 -17.89 -16.66 -14.27
CA LEU A 694 -19.24 -16.77 -13.72
C LEU A 694 -19.21 -16.86 -12.19
N HIS A 695 -18.14 -17.44 -11.63
CA HIS A 695 -17.81 -17.46 -10.22
C HIS A 695 -16.29 -17.53 -9.94
N TYR A 696 -15.87 -17.08 -8.76
CA TYR A 696 -14.50 -17.24 -8.24
C TYR A 696 -14.34 -18.48 -7.35
N GLY A 697 -14.91 -19.60 -7.80
CA GLY A 697 -14.91 -20.87 -7.05
C GLY A 697 -13.53 -21.51 -6.94
N ASN A 698 -12.68 -21.35 -7.96
CA ASN A 698 -11.33 -21.90 -8.02
C ASN A 698 -11.23 -23.39 -7.69
N PRO A 699 -12.06 -24.27 -8.30
CA PRO A 699 -12.01 -25.69 -7.99
C PRO A 699 -10.62 -26.26 -8.35
N ALA A 700 -9.94 -26.85 -7.37
CA ALA A 700 -8.59 -27.40 -7.56
C ALA A 700 -8.54 -28.93 -7.69
N ALA A 701 -9.66 -29.61 -7.42
CA ALA A 701 -9.77 -31.06 -7.48
C ALA A 701 -10.93 -31.47 -8.39
N ALA A 702 -10.81 -32.66 -8.99
CA ALA A 702 -11.84 -33.28 -9.82
C ALA A 702 -13.04 -33.76 -8.98
N ASP A 703 -13.81 -32.82 -8.43
CA ASP A 703 -14.95 -33.09 -7.56
C ASP A 703 -16.26 -32.56 -8.19
N PRO A 704 -17.08 -33.45 -8.79
CA PRO A 704 -18.37 -33.04 -9.37
C PRO A 704 -19.29 -32.33 -8.38
N ALA A 705 -19.27 -32.71 -7.10
CA ALA A 705 -20.14 -32.11 -6.09
C ALA A 705 -19.77 -30.64 -5.82
N LEU A 706 -18.49 -30.28 -5.96
CA LEU A 706 -18.03 -28.91 -5.86
C LEU A 706 -18.57 -28.05 -7.01
N PHE A 707 -18.50 -28.54 -8.24
CA PHE A 707 -19.06 -27.83 -9.41
C PHE A 707 -20.59 -27.67 -9.27
N ASP A 708 -21.32 -28.72 -8.87
CA ASP A 708 -22.75 -28.64 -8.60
C ASP A 708 -23.08 -27.58 -7.52
N ALA A 709 -22.26 -27.49 -6.47
CA ALA A 709 -22.43 -26.50 -5.41
C ALA A 709 -22.17 -25.07 -5.91
N LEU A 710 -21.17 -24.88 -6.77
CA LEU A 710 -20.83 -23.57 -7.34
C LEU A 710 -21.92 -23.08 -8.31
N TYR A 711 -22.39 -23.92 -9.23
CA TYR A 711 -23.53 -23.60 -10.09
C TYR A 711 -24.77 -23.28 -9.25
N ARG A 712 -25.10 -24.12 -8.27
CA ARG A 712 -26.25 -23.85 -7.38
C ARG A 712 -26.10 -22.52 -6.65
N ARG A 713 -24.89 -22.15 -6.20
CA ARG A 713 -24.64 -20.88 -5.50
C ARG A 713 -24.86 -19.66 -6.40
N VAL A 714 -24.40 -19.72 -7.65
CA VAL A 714 -24.64 -18.67 -8.66
C VAL A 714 -26.12 -18.59 -9.03
N LEU A 715 -26.73 -19.72 -9.40
CA LEU A 715 -28.08 -19.77 -9.97
C LEU A 715 -29.20 -19.56 -8.94
N THR A 716 -28.86 -19.54 -7.65
CA THR A 716 -29.80 -19.21 -6.56
C THR A 716 -29.61 -17.82 -5.96
N ALA A 717 -28.51 -17.12 -6.29
CA ALA A 717 -28.28 -15.76 -5.82
C ALA A 717 -29.35 -14.81 -6.41
N PRO A 718 -30.02 -13.96 -5.62
CA PRO A 718 -31.26 -13.28 -6.06
C PRO A 718 -31.09 -12.45 -7.34
N ALA A 719 -30.06 -11.61 -7.42
CA ALA A 719 -29.78 -10.77 -8.58
C ALA A 719 -29.49 -11.61 -9.85
N GLN A 720 -28.56 -12.56 -9.75
CA GLN A 720 -28.19 -13.45 -10.86
C GLN A 720 -29.38 -14.31 -11.31
N ALA A 721 -30.08 -14.94 -10.37
CA ALA A 721 -31.26 -15.77 -10.65
C ALA A 721 -32.40 -14.98 -11.29
N ALA A 722 -32.58 -13.70 -10.94
CA ALA A 722 -33.57 -12.84 -11.57
C ALA A 722 -33.22 -12.54 -13.04
N LEU A 723 -31.95 -12.19 -13.32
CA LEU A 723 -31.47 -11.94 -14.67
C LEU A 723 -31.55 -13.20 -15.54
N TYR A 724 -30.97 -14.31 -15.08
CA TYR A 724 -30.82 -15.54 -15.89
C TYR A 724 -32.15 -16.28 -16.14
N ARG A 725 -33.16 -16.03 -15.30
CA ARG A 725 -34.54 -16.50 -15.55
C ARG A 725 -35.26 -15.65 -16.61
N SER A 726 -34.87 -14.40 -16.80
CA SER A 726 -35.63 -13.41 -17.59
C SER A 726 -34.95 -13.01 -18.91
N VAL A 727 -33.66 -13.27 -19.04
CA VAL A 727 -32.84 -12.97 -20.21
C VAL A 727 -32.07 -14.24 -20.60
N PRO A 728 -32.12 -14.66 -21.88
CA PRO A 728 -31.29 -15.76 -22.37
C PRO A 728 -29.80 -15.50 -22.11
N VAL A 729 -29.07 -16.54 -21.70
CA VAL A 729 -27.64 -16.48 -21.43
C VAL A 729 -26.89 -17.34 -22.45
N SER A 730 -25.83 -16.78 -23.03
CA SER A 730 -24.78 -17.54 -23.71
C SER A 730 -23.49 -17.36 -22.94
N TYR A 731 -22.90 -18.48 -22.51
CA TYR A 731 -21.81 -18.51 -21.54
C TYR A 731 -20.61 -19.27 -22.10
N VAL A 732 -19.40 -18.77 -21.89
CA VAL A 732 -18.15 -19.53 -22.00
C VAL A 732 -17.34 -19.30 -20.72
N TRP A 733 -16.69 -20.35 -20.23
CA TRP A 733 -15.90 -20.24 -19.00
C TRP A 733 -14.63 -19.42 -19.21
N ASP A 734 -14.04 -19.06 -18.07
CA ASP A 734 -12.63 -18.69 -17.95
C ASP A 734 -12.00 -19.54 -16.82
N ASP A 735 -10.78 -19.24 -16.39
CA ASP A 735 -10.02 -20.04 -15.42
C ASP A 735 -10.78 -20.29 -14.12
N HIS A 736 -11.38 -19.27 -13.50
CA HIS A 736 -12.02 -19.42 -12.17
C HIS A 736 -13.26 -20.32 -12.14
N ASP A 737 -13.87 -20.52 -13.31
CA ASP A 737 -14.97 -21.47 -13.52
C ASP A 737 -14.48 -22.86 -13.91
N TYR A 738 -13.35 -22.93 -14.61
CA TYR A 738 -12.78 -24.14 -15.18
C TYR A 738 -11.87 -24.90 -14.19
N GLY A 739 -11.13 -24.19 -13.34
CA GLY A 739 -10.12 -24.74 -12.44
C GLY A 739 -9.57 -23.70 -11.45
N PRO A 740 -8.34 -23.89 -10.94
CA PRO A 740 -7.61 -22.83 -10.24
C PRO A 740 -7.32 -21.62 -11.14
N ASN A 741 -6.88 -20.52 -10.55
CA ASN A 741 -6.34 -19.36 -11.28
C ASN A 741 -5.28 -19.79 -12.32
N ASP A 742 -5.33 -19.19 -13.50
CA ASP A 742 -4.48 -19.45 -14.67
C ASP A 742 -4.54 -20.91 -15.17
N ALA A 743 -5.61 -21.65 -14.86
CA ALA A 743 -5.73 -23.06 -15.25
C ALA A 743 -5.73 -23.26 -16.77
N ASP A 744 -5.14 -24.38 -17.20
CA ASP A 744 -5.00 -24.76 -18.60
C ASP A 744 -5.40 -26.24 -18.83
N SER A 745 -5.01 -26.82 -19.97
CA SER A 745 -5.33 -28.21 -20.31
C SER A 745 -4.78 -29.27 -19.34
N THR A 746 -3.85 -28.89 -18.44
CA THR A 746 -3.26 -29.77 -17.42
C THR A 746 -4.07 -29.83 -16.13
N ALA A 747 -5.08 -28.98 -15.97
CA ALA A 747 -5.89 -28.91 -14.78
C ALA A 747 -6.60 -30.26 -14.49
N PRO A 748 -6.51 -30.81 -13.26
CA PRO A 748 -7.22 -32.03 -12.89
C PRO A 748 -8.73 -31.93 -13.06
N THR A 749 -9.28 -30.72 -13.02
CA THR A 749 -10.70 -30.42 -13.17
C THR A 749 -11.23 -30.58 -14.60
N ARG A 750 -10.37 -30.60 -15.64
CA ARG A 750 -10.76 -30.51 -17.06
C ARG A 750 -11.98 -31.37 -17.44
N GLY A 751 -11.95 -32.66 -17.08
CA GLY A 751 -13.04 -33.58 -17.41
C GLY A 751 -14.34 -33.28 -16.64
N VAL A 752 -14.22 -32.94 -15.35
CA VAL A 752 -15.36 -32.63 -14.49
C VAL A 752 -15.98 -31.27 -14.85
N ALA A 753 -15.16 -30.27 -15.18
CA ALA A 753 -15.62 -28.96 -15.64
C ALA A 753 -16.42 -29.08 -16.94
N ARG A 754 -15.95 -29.86 -17.92
CA ARG A 754 -16.69 -30.19 -19.16
C ARG A 754 -18.04 -30.83 -18.84
N ALA A 755 -18.05 -31.89 -18.03
CA ALA A 755 -19.29 -32.57 -17.65
C ALA A 755 -20.28 -31.64 -16.92
N ALA A 756 -19.78 -30.81 -16.01
CA ALA A 756 -20.59 -29.85 -15.27
C ALA A 756 -21.20 -28.79 -16.21
N TYR A 757 -20.41 -28.23 -17.13
CA TYR A 757 -20.91 -27.28 -18.13
C TYR A 757 -22.01 -27.90 -19.01
N ARG A 758 -21.80 -29.12 -19.52
CA ARG A 758 -22.82 -29.85 -20.31
C ARG A 758 -24.11 -30.10 -19.51
N GLY A 759 -23.98 -30.40 -18.22
CA GLY A 759 -25.11 -30.66 -17.34
C GLY A 759 -25.92 -29.41 -16.97
N HIS A 760 -25.25 -28.28 -16.71
CA HIS A 760 -25.87 -27.11 -16.07
C HIS A 760 -26.17 -25.96 -17.04
N VAL A 761 -25.45 -25.84 -18.15
CA VAL A 761 -25.48 -24.64 -19.00
C VAL A 761 -26.40 -24.84 -20.21
N PRO A 762 -27.42 -24.00 -20.44
CA PRO A 762 -28.21 -24.03 -21.67
C PRO A 762 -27.37 -23.46 -22.85
N HIS A 763 -26.47 -24.27 -23.39
CA HIS A 763 -25.54 -23.90 -24.46
C HIS A 763 -26.13 -24.16 -25.86
N HIS A 764 -25.52 -23.54 -26.89
CA HIS A 764 -25.72 -23.89 -28.29
C HIS A 764 -24.97 -25.19 -28.64
N PRO A 765 -25.20 -25.80 -29.83
CA PRO A 765 -24.41 -26.96 -30.25
C PRO A 765 -22.90 -26.64 -30.27
N MET A 766 -22.10 -27.53 -29.68
CA MET A 766 -20.65 -27.42 -29.64
C MET A 766 -20.02 -28.40 -30.63
N PRO A 767 -19.25 -27.93 -31.63
CA PRO A 767 -18.72 -28.80 -32.69
C PRO A 767 -17.77 -29.89 -32.18
N ALA A 768 -17.10 -29.69 -31.04
CA ALA A 768 -16.19 -30.68 -30.45
C ALA A 768 -16.91 -31.84 -29.72
N GLY A 769 -18.23 -31.80 -29.60
CA GLY A 769 -19.03 -32.79 -28.89
C GLY A 769 -18.85 -32.76 -27.36
N ASP A 770 -19.26 -33.84 -26.70
CA ASP A 770 -19.41 -33.90 -25.24
C ASP A 770 -18.08 -33.92 -24.48
N ASN A 771 -17.02 -34.44 -25.10
CA ASN A 771 -15.70 -34.58 -24.49
C ASN A 771 -14.69 -33.52 -24.91
N GLY A 772 -15.04 -32.63 -25.85
CA GLY A 772 -14.15 -31.61 -26.39
C GLY A 772 -14.28 -30.24 -25.71
N ALA A 773 -13.54 -29.26 -26.24
CA ALA A 773 -13.65 -27.85 -25.86
C ALA A 773 -15.06 -27.29 -26.11
N ILE A 774 -15.40 -26.19 -25.44
CA ILE A 774 -16.78 -25.67 -25.38
C ILE A 774 -17.09 -24.55 -26.38
N TYR A 775 -16.27 -24.40 -27.41
CA TYR A 775 -16.50 -23.42 -28.47
C TYR A 775 -17.81 -23.71 -29.21
N GLN A 776 -18.49 -22.64 -29.61
CA GLN A 776 -19.83 -22.68 -30.18
C GLN A 776 -20.09 -21.44 -31.05
N ALA A 777 -21.05 -21.53 -31.97
CA ALA A 777 -21.45 -20.39 -32.78
C ALA A 777 -22.96 -20.40 -33.08
N PHE A 778 -23.56 -19.23 -33.16
CA PHE A 778 -24.99 -19.04 -33.42
C PHE A 778 -25.25 -17.70 -34.09
N SER A 779 -26.46 -17.49 -34.61
CA SER A 779 -26.81 -16.27 -35.33
C SER A 779 -28.00 -15.55 -34.68
N VAL A 780 -27.94 -14.22 -34.69
CA VAL A 780 -29.01 -13.30 -34.29
C VAL A 780 -29.26 -12.39 -35.50
N GLY A 781 -30.36 -12.60 -36.21
CA GLY A 781 -30.60 -11.94 -37.48
C GLY A 781 -29.48 -12.21 -38.48
N ARG A 782 -28.89 -11.15 -39.03
CA ARG A 782 -27.73 -11.22 -39.94
C ARG A 782 -26.37 -11.21 -39.23
N VAL A 783 -26.32 -11.31 -37.90
CA VAL A 783 -25.08 -11.28 -37.10
C VAL A 783 -24.70 -12.68 -36.63
N ARG A 784 -23.43 -13.06 -36.81
CA ARG A 784 -22.85 -14.31 -36.31
C ARG A 784 -22.09 -14.09 -35.02
N PHE A 785 -22.43 -14.82 -33.97
CA PHE A 785 -21.65 -14.89 -32.73
C PHE A 785 -20.79 -16.15 -32.73
N VAL A 786 -19.49 -16.00 -32.42
CA VAL A 786 -18.49 -17.08 -32.39
C VAL A 786 -17.80 -17.05 -31.03
N LEU A 787 -18.02 -18.07 -30.19
CA LEU A 787 -17.48 -18.15 -28.82
C LEU A 787 -16.32 -19.16 -28.79
N THR A 788 -15.19 -18.76 -28.23
CA THR A 788 -13.99 -19.60 -28.11
C THR A 788 -13.71 -20.02 -26.66
N ASP A 789 -13.38 -21.29 -26.46
CA ASP A 789 -12.81 -21.81 -25.22
C ASP A 789 -11.30 -21.60 -25.23
N THR A 790 -10.80 -20.79 -24.31
CA THR A 790 -9.39 -20.43 -24.22
C THR A 790 -8.66 -21.19 -23.13
N ARG A 791 -9.31 -22.13 -22.42
CA ARG A 791 -8.72 -22.79 -21.23
C ARG A 791 -8.47 -24.27 -21.45
N SER A 792 -9.47 -25.00 -21.95
CA SER A 792 -9.45 -26.45 -21.82
C SER A 792 -8.50 -27.18 -22.76
N GLU A 793 -8.03 -26.51 -23.82
CA GLU A 793 -7.00 -27.00 -24.75
C GLU A 793 -5.72 -26.14 -24.70
N ARG A 794 -5.66 -25.14 -23.80
CA ARG A 794 -4.50 -24.27 -23.61
C ARG A 794 -3.30 -25.09 -23.15
N THR A 795 -2.15 -24.88 -23.78
CA THR A 795 -0.85 -25.45 -23.37
C THR A 795 0.20 -24.34 -23.34
N ALA A 796 1.47 -24.68 -23.14
CA ALA A 796 2.56 -23.69 -23.22
C ALA A 796 2.75 -23.06 -24.62
N THR A 797 2.20 -23.66 -25.69
CA THR A 797 2.45 -23.20 -27.07
C THR A 797 1.20 -22.90 -27.90
N THR A 798 0.00 -23.20 -27.39
CA THR A 798 -1.27 -22.93 -28.08
C THR A 798 -2.33 -22.49 -27.07
N MET A 799 -3.18 -21.53 -27.46
CA MET A 799 -4.29 -21.03 -26.68
C MET A 799 -5.53 -21.91 -26.89
N LEU A 800 -5.83 -22.23 -28.15
CA LEU A 800 -7.09 -22.88 -28.53
C LEU A 800 -6.95 -24.40 -28.78
N GLY A 801 -5.73 -24.88 -29.00
CA GLY A 801 -5.50 -26.22 -29.52
C GLY A 801 -5.87 -26.36 -31.01
N ALA A 802 -5.22 -27.30 -31.69
CA ALA A 802 -5.32 -27.43 -33.15
C ALA A 802 -6.76 -27.61 -33.70
N PRO A 803 -7.66 -28.43 -33.08
CA PRO A 803 -9.01 -28.62 -33.62
C PRO A 803 -9.86 -27.35 -33.58
N GLN A 804 -9.80 -26.60 -32.48
CA GLN A 804 -10.58 -25.36 -32.32
C GLN A 804 -9.98 -24.22 -33.14
N LEU A 805 -8.65 -24.15 -33.24
CA LEU A 805 -7.97 -23.16 -34.08
C LEU A 805 -8.40 -23.29 -35.54
N ALA A 806 -8.32 -24.51 -36.11
CA ALA A 806 -8.77 -24.77 -37.48
C ALA A 806 -10.26 -24.52 -37.69
N TRP A 807 -11.11 -24.84 -36.69
CA TRP A 807 -12.53 -24.51 -36.73
C TRP A 807 -12.77 -23.00 -36.75
N LEU A 808 -12.08 -22.25 -35.88
CA LEU A 808 -12.22 -20.79 -35.76
C LEU A 808 -11.82 -20.09 -37.06
N GLU A 809 -10.70 -20.48 -37.67
CA GLU A 809 -10.28 -19.93 -38.96
C GLU A 809 -11.36 -20.09 -40.02
N ASN A 810 -11.89 -21.31 -40.16
CA ASN A 810 -12.95 -21.58 -41.13
C ASN A 810 -14.24 -20.82 -40.79
N GLU A 811 -14.61 -20.76 -39.52
CA GLU A 811 -15.82 -20.08 -39.04
C GLU A 811 -15.73 -18.57 -39.30
N LEU A 812 -14.59 -17.93 -39.01
CA LEU A 812 -14.37 -16.50 -39.26
C LEU A 812 -14.44 -16.19 -40.77
N VAL A 813 -13.72 -16.95 -41.60
CA VAL A 813 -13.71 -16.72 -43.06
C VAL A 813 -15.08 -16.94 -43.68
N THR A 814 -15.78 -18.01 -43.27
CA THR A 814 -17.11 -18.33 -43.81
C THR A 814 -18.14 -17.31 -43.34
N SER A 815 -18.13 -16.95 -42.06
CA SER A 815 -19.10 -16.02 -41.48
C SER A 815 -18.92 -14.61 -42.00
N ALA A 816 -17.67 -14.17 -42.19
CA ALA A 816 -17.36 -12.87 -42.77
C ALA A 816 -17.88 -12.70 -44.21
N ARG A 817 -18.22 -13.79 -44.91
CA ARG A 817 -18.79 -13.77 -46.27
C ARG A 817 -20.30 -13.98 -46.31
N THR A 818 -20.88 -14.55 -45.25
CA THR A 818 -22.28 -15.02 -45.23
C THR A 818 -23.17 -14.22 -44.27
N HIS A 819 -22.57 -13.42 -43.39
CA HIS A 819 -23.24 -12.62 -42.39
C HIS A 819 -22.85 -11.15 -42.53
N ALA A 820 -23.73 -10.26 -42.11
CA ALA A 820 -23.48 -8.83 -42.12
C ALA A 820 -22.38 -8.44 -41.13
N LEU A 821 -22.34 -9.09 -39.97
CA LEU A 821 -21.38 -8.86 -38.89
C LEU A 821 -20.98 -10.19 -38.25
N VAL A 822 -19.71 -10.32 -37.88
CA VAL A 822 -19.17 -11.38 -37.05
C VAL A 822 -18.74 -10.79 -35.71
N VAL A 823 -19.24 -11.37 -34.61
CA VAL A 823 -18.88 -11.03 -33.24
C VAL A 823 -18.12 -12.20 -32.64
N TRP A 824 -16.81 -12.02 -32.44
CA TRP A 824 -15.97 -13.01 -31.79
C TRP A 824 -15.92 -12.75 -30.28
N VAL A 825 -16.44 -13.69 -29.51
CA VAL A 825 -16.42 -13.68 -28.05
C VAL A 825 -15.23 -14.51 -27.55
N ASN A 826 -14.30 -13.85 -26.87
CA ASN A 826 -13.02 -14.40 -26.45
C ASN A 826 -12.75 -14.05 -24.98
N PRO A 827 -12.71 -15.01 -24.05
CA PRO A 827 -12.58 -14.73 -22.61
C PRO A 827 -11.36 -13.87 -22.23
N ASP A 828 -10.19 -14.10 -22.84
CA ASP A 828 -8.94 -13.47 -22.41
C ASP A 828 -8.61 -12.15 -23.14
N PRO A 829 -7.79 -11.25 -22.57
CA PRO A 829 -7.34 -10.04 -23.24
C PRO A 829 -6.55 -10.33 -24.53
N TRP A 830 -7.00 -9.76 -25.66
CA TRP A 830 -6.33 -9.88 -26.96
C TRP A 830 -5.14 -8.92 -27.11
N ILE A 831 -5.32 -7.67 -26.67
CA ILE A 831 -4.33 -6.60 -26.82
C ILE A 831 -3.33 -6.69 -25.69
N ALA A 832 -2.13 -7.20 -25.96
CA ALA A 832 -1.07 -7.36 -24.97
C ALA A 832 0.31 -7.40 -25.62
N ALA A 833 1.32 -6.87 -24.92
CA ALA A 833 2.71 -7.09 -25.29
C ALA A 833 3.09 -8.58 -25.19
N PRO A 834 4.01 -9.09 -26.02
CA PRO A 834 4.49 -10.46 -25.89
C PRO A 834 5.14 -10.71 -24.53
N ASP A 835 4.63 -11.69 -23.78
CA ASP A 835 5.16 -12.10 -22.48
C ASP A 835 4.80 -13.58 -22.24
N PRO A 836 5.77 -14.52 -22.25
CA PRO A 836 5.52 -15.94 -22.01
C PRO A 836 4.93 -16.28 -20.64
N ALA A 837 5.00 -15.37 -19.68
CA ALA A 837 4.43 -15.55 -18.34
C ALA A 837 3.01 -14.97 -18.19
N ALA A 838 2.48 -14.33 -19.23
CA ALA A 838 1.16 -13.69 -19.17
C ALA A 838 0.02 -14.71 -19.32
N ASP A 839 -1.03 -14.55 -18.50
CA ASP A 839 -2.27 -15.31 -18.65
C ASP A 839 -3.24 -14.60 -19.62
N ASN A 840 -2.78 -14.36 -20.84
CA ASN A 840 -3.57 -13.76 -21.93
C ASN A 840 -2.92 -14.07 -23.29
N TRP A 841 -3.45 -13.49 -24.37
CA TRP A 841 -2.90 -13.72 -25.71
C TRP A 841 -1.46 -13.21 -25.92
N GLY A 842 -0.90 -12.43 -24.99
CA GLY A 842 0.51 -12.04 -24.94
C GLY A 842 1.48 -13.21 -24.79
N ALA A 843 1.07 -14.31 -24.15
CA ALA A 843 1.87 -15.54 -24.07
C ALA A 843 1.85 -16.37 -25.37
N TYR A 844 0.91 -16.08 -26.28
CA TYR A 844 0.68 -16.82 -27.51
C TYR A 844 0.88 -15.96 -28.77
N PRO A 845 1.98 -15.20 -28.89
CA PRO A 845 2.13 -14.22 -29.97
C PRO A 845 2.18 -14.86 -31.37
N ALA A 846 2.58 -16.13 -31.48
CA ALA A 846 2.61 -16.87 -32.75
C ALA A 846 1.20 -17.26 -33.21
N GLU A 847 0.38 -17.86 -32.33
CA GLU A 847 -1.00 -18.22 -32.65
C GLU A 847 -1.88 -16.97 -32.84
N ARG A 848 -1.66 -15.92 -32.02
CA ARG A 848 -2.30 -14.60 -32.20
C ARG A 848 -2.01 -14.01 -33.58
N ARG A 849 -0.73 -14.02 -33.99
CA ARG A 849 -0.31 -13.53 -35.31
C ARG A 849 -0.92 -14.37 -36.43
N HIS A 850 -0.98 -15.69 -36.27
CA HIS A 850 -1.59 -16.58 -37.26
C HIS A 850 -3.07 -16.25 -37.50
N LEU A 851 -3.86 -16.09 -36.43
CA LEU A 851 -5.25 -15.67 -36.53
C LEU A 851 -5.39 -14.27 -37.14
N ALA A 852 -4.53 -13.33 -36.76
CA ALA A 852 -4.52 -12.00 -37.36
C ALA A 852 -4.17 -12.04 -38.87
N ASP A 853 -3.27 -12.94 -39.29
CA ASP A 853 -2.93 -13.18 -40.69
C ASP A 853 -4.10 -13.79 -41.47
N VAL A 854 -4.91 -14.65 -40.85
CA VAL A 854 -6.15 -15.17 -41.46
C VAL A 854 -7.16 -14.05 -41.66
N VAL A 855 -7.37 -13.19 -40.65
CA VAL A 855 -8.27 -12.02 -40.74
C VAL A 855 -7.82 -11.06 -41.85
N ALA A 856 -6.54 -10.70 -41.87
CA ALA A 856 -5.98 -9.80 -42.88
C ALA A 856 -5.99 -10.41 -44.28
N GLY A 857 -5.53 -11.66 -44.43
CA GLY A 857 -5.43 -12.37 -45.70
C GLY A 857 -6.78 -12.69 -46.34
N ALA A 858 -7.82 -12.93 -45.54
CA ALA A 858 -9.18 -13.10 -46.03
C ALA A 858 -9.93 -11.78 -46.24
N GLY A 859 -9.33 -10.62 -45.90
CA GLY A 859 -9.94 -9.31 -46.07
C GLY A 859 -11.16 -9.08 -45.17
N ILE A 860 -11.20 -9.68 -43.98
CA ILE A 860 -12.34 -9.57 -43.07
C ILE A 860 -12.40 -8.15 -42.51
N ARG A 861 -13.50 -7.44 -42.77
CA ARG A 861 -13.75 -6.06 -42.32
C ARG A 861 -14.98 -5.90 -41.42
N ASN A 862 -15.78 -6.96 -41.30
CA ASN A 862 -17.02 -7.00 -40.53
C ASN A 862 -16.88 -7.84 -39.25
N LEU A 863 -15.80 -7.62 -38.51
CA LEU A 863 -15.47 -8.33 -37.27
C LEU A 863 -15.45 -7.36 -36.09
N VAL A 864 -16.01 -7.79 -34.97
CA VAL A 864 -15.91 -7.14 -33.65
C VAL A 864 -15.57 -8.20 -32.61
N MET A 865 -14.69 -7.88 -31.66
CA MET A 865 -14.36 -8.77 -30.54
C MET A 865 -15.02 -8.29 -29.24
N LEU A 866 -15.50 -9.24 -28.45
CA LEU A 866 -15.98 -9.04 -27.08
C LEU A 866 -15.12 -9.89 -26.13
N ALA A 867 -14.55 -9.29 -25.09
CA ALA A 867 -13.62 -9.95 -24.17
C ALA A 867 -13.95 -9.80 -22.67
N GLY A 868 -13.34 -10.63 -21.81
CA GLY A 868 -13.48 -10.64 -20.33
C GLY A 868 -12.11 -10.74 -19.61
N ASP A 869 -12.07 -11.17 -18.35
CA ASP A 869 -10.85 -11.37 -17.52
C ASP A 869 -10.16 -10.09 -16.97
N ALA A 870 -9.98 -9.02 -17.76
CA ALA A 870 -9.17 -7.86 -17.32
C ALA A 870 -9.72 -6.99 -16.17
N HIS A 871 -10.90 -7.29 -15.62
CA HIS A 871 -11.58 -6.50 -14.58
C HIS A 871 -11.71 -4.99 -14.89
N MET A 872 -11.98 -4.66 -16.15
CA MET A 872 -12.19 -3.29 -16.62
C MET A 872 -13.15 -3.23 -17.80
N VAL A 873 -13.78 -2.08 -17.96
CA VAL A 873 -14.28 -1.66 -19.26
C VAL A 873 -13.12 -1.07 -20.06
N ALA A 874 -12.95 -1.49 -21.31
CA ALA A 874 -12.06 -0.83 -22.25
C ALA A 874 -12.58 -1.00 -23.68
N ILE A 875 -12.35 -0.02 -24.55
CA ILE A 875 -12.67 -0.14 -25.97
C ILE A 875 -11.44 0.21 -26.81
N ASP A 876 -11.19 -0.61 -27.83
CA ASP A 876 -10.29 -0.29 -28.93
C ASP A 876 -11.10 -0.22 -30.24
N ASP A 877 -10.88 0.82 -31.01
CA ASP A 877 -11.45 1.06 -32.35
C ASP A 877 -10.87 0.13 -33.44
N GLY A 878 -9.85 -0.67 -33.10
CA GLY A 878 -9.14 -1.58 -33.99
C GLY A 878 -7.73 -1.11 -34.36
N SER A 879 -7.30 0.05 -33.84
CA SER A 879 -5.94 0.56 -34.03
C SER A 879 -4.86 -0.29 -33.34
N HIS A 880 -5.21 -1.05 -32.30
CA HIS A 880 -4.25 -1.87 -31.53
C HIS A 880 -4.57 -3.38 -31.54
N THR A 881 -5.60 -3.82 -32.25
CA THR A 881 -5.94 -5.25 -32.39
C THR A 881 -5.24 -5.94 -33.57
N GLY A 882 -4.63 -5.18 -34.47
CA GLY A 882 -3.95 -5.70 -35.66
C GLY A 882 -2.57 -6.28 -35.37
N TYR A 883 -2.46 -7.62 -35.29
CA TYR A 883 -1.19 -8.33 -35.08
C TYR A 883 -0.63 -9.04 -36.33
N SER A 884 -1.22 -8.81 -37.51
CA SER A 884 -0.84 -9.49 -38.74
C SER A 884 0.56 -9.09 -39.23
N SER A 885 1.28 -10.05 -39.81
CA SER A 885 2.52 -9.86 -40.55
C SER A 885 2.33 -9.27 -41.95
N THR A 886 1.10 -9.29 -42.49
CA THR A 886 0.80 -8.95 -43.89
C THR A 886 0.14 -7.57 -44.09
N GLY A 887 -0.25 -6.87 -43.02
CA GLY A 887 -0.89 -5.55 -43.07
C GLY A 887 -2.16 -5.43 -42.21
N SER A 888 -3.01 -4.41 -42.45
CA SER A 888 -4.14 -4.10 -41.56
C SER A 888 -5.21 -5.21 -41.52
N GLY A 889 -5.33 -5.89 -40.39
CA GLY A 889 -6.43 -6.79 -40.01
C GLY A 889 -7.02 -6.44 -38.64
N GLY A 890 -6.94 -5.17 -38.24
CA GLY A 890 -7.53 -4.68 -36.99
C GLY A 890 -9.06 -4.67 -37.05
N PHE A 891 -9.67 -4.87 -35.89
CA PHE A 891 -11.11 -4.90 -35.66
C PHE A 891 -11.45 -4.26 -34.31
N PRO A 892 -12.62 -3.63 -34.15
CA PRO A 892 -13.04 -3.09 -32.86
C PRO A 892 -13.13 -4.16 -31.79
N LEU A 893 -12.79 -3.80 -30.55
CA LEU A 893 -12.83 -4.67 -29.38
C LEU A 893 -13.48 -3.95 -28.21
N LEU A 894 -14.44 -4.60 -27.55
CA LEU A 894 -14.95 -4.19 -26.24
C LEU A 894 -14.58 -5.22 -25.19
N HIS A 895 -13.96 -4.73 -24.12
CA HIS A 895 -13.63 -5.50 -22.94
C HIS A 895 -14.74 -5.32 -21.88
N ALA A 896 -15.32 -6.42 -21.43
CA ALA A 896 -16.34 -6.45 -20.39
C ALA A 896 -15.69 -6.29 -19.00
N ALA A 897 -16.38 -5.53 -18.16
CA ALA A 897 -15.89 -5.15 -16.85
C ALA A 897 -16.09 -6.19 -15.77
N ALA A 898 -15.38 -5.97 -14.67
CA ALA A 898 -15.61 -6.68 -13.43
C ALA A 898 -16.98 -6.31 -12.85
N LEU A 899 -17.96 -7.19 -13.11
CA LEU A 899 -19.31 -7.10 -12.60
C LEU A 899 -19.31 -6.66 -11.13
N ASP A 900 -18.59 -7.35 -10.26
CA ASP A 900 -18.47 -6.96 -8.86
C ASP A 900 -17.09 -7.30 -8.24
N ARG A 901 -16.11 -7.70 -9.05
CA ARG A 901 -14.72 -7.82 -8.64
C ARG A 901 -14.03 -6.46 -8.56
N PRO A 902 -12.96 -6.32 -7.74
CA PRO A 902 -12.13 -5.11 -7.77
C PRO A 902 -11.56 -4.86 -9.16
N GLY A 903 -11.52 -3.59 -9.56
CA GLY A 903 -11.00 -3.20 -10.87
C GLY A 903 -9.51 -3.49 -11.04
N ASN A 904 -9.12 -3.96 -12.22
CA ASN A 904 -7.74 -4.14 -12.66
C ASN A 904 -7.62 -3.60 -14.10
N VAL A 905 -6.40 -3.49 -14.64
CA VAL A 905 -6.18 -3.18 -16.06
C VAL A 905 -5.20 -4.20 -16.62
N LYS A 906 -5.63 -4.99 -17.60
CA LYS A 906 -4.76 -5.94 -18.33
C LYS A 906 -4.65 -5.53 -19.80
N GLY A 907 -3.43 -5.63 -20.33
CA GLY A 907 -3.18 -5.38 -21.75
C GLY A 907 -3.16 -3.90 -22.14
N GLY A 908 -3.49 -3.62 -23.41
CA GLY A 908 -3.49 -2.29 -24.02
C GLY A 908 -2.25 -1.97 -24.86
N PRO A 909 -2.15 -0.73 -25.39
CA PRO A 909 -3.07 0.39 -25.20
C PRO A 909 -4.45 0.17 -25.84
N TYR A 910 -5.46 0.86 -25.34
CA TYR A 910 -6.84 0.89 -25.86
C TYR A 910 -7.16 2.31 -26.31
N SER A 911 -7.63 2.51 -27.54
CA SER A 911 -7.82 3.86 -28.11
C SER A 911 -8.82 4.72 -27.34
N GLU A 912 -9.88 4.14 -26.80
CA GLU A 912 -10.89 4.87 -26.00
C GLU A 912 -10.57 4.86 -24.50
N GLY A 913 -9.43 4.29 -24.10
CA GLY A 913 -8.99 4.18 -22.73
C GLY A 913 -9.48 2.92 -22.00
N ALA A 914 -8.97 2.76 -20.78
CA ALA A 914 -9.29 1.65 -19.88
C ALA A 914 -9.82 2.20 -18.54
N PHE A 915 -10.94 1.64 -18.10
CA PHE A 915 -11.70 2.10 -16.95
C PHE A 915 -11.76 0.97 -15.91
N PRO A 916 -10.79 0.90 -14.99
CA PRO A 916 -10.86 -0.08 -13.91
C PRO A 916 -12.00 0.28 -12.97
N GLY A 917 -12.74 -0.72 -12.52
CA GLY A 917 -13.73 -0.54 -11.47
C GLY A 917 -14.66 -1.73 -11.35
N ALA A 918 -15.31 -1.84 -10.20
CA ALA A 918 -16.35 -2.83 -9.98
C ALA A 918 -17.72 -2.28 -10.40
N GLY A 919 -18.71 -3.15 -10.52
CA GLY A 919 -20.08 -2.74 -10.82
C GLY A 919 -20.20 -2.25 -12.24
N GLN A 920 -19.50 -2.84 -13.20
CA GLN A 920 -19.56 -2.39 -14.59
C GLN A 920 -19.76 -3.57 -15.55
N PHE A 921 -20.32 -3.29 -16.71
CA PHE A 921 -20.69 -4.25 -17.74
C PHE A 921 -20.61 -3.59 -19.13
N GLY A 922 -20.59 -4.38 -20.19
CA GLY A 922 -20.60 -3.90 -21.56
C GLY A 922 -21.96 -4.04 -22.23
N THR A 923 -22.17 -3.31 -23.31
CA THR A 923 -23.26 -3.51 -24.27
C THR A 923 -22.75 -3.40 -25.71
N LEU A 924 -23.22 -4.29 -26.57
CA LEU A 924 -23.13 -4.20 -28.03
C LEU A 924 -24.56 -3.98 -28.55
N SER A 925 -24.82 -2.84 -29.19
CA SER A 925 -26.07 -2.60 -29.90
C SER A 925 -25.81 -2.63 -31.40
N VAL A 926 -26.69 -3.33 -32.11
CA VAL A 926 -26.65 -3.48 -33.57
C VAL A 926 -27.90 -2.82 -34.12
N THR A 927 -27.73 -1.93 -35.09
CA THR A 927 -28.82 -1.39 -35.90
C THR A 927 -28.69 -1.93 -37.32
N ASP A 928 -29.67 -2.72 -37.74
CA ASP A 928 -29.69 -3.40 -39.02
C ASP A 928 -31.06 -3.27 -39.69
N ASP A 929 -31.14 -2.43 -40.72
CA ASP A 929 -32.34 -2.16 -41.53
C ASP A 929 -32.42 -3.03 -42.80
N GLY A 930 -31.47 -3.95 -43.00
CA GLY A 930 -31.38 -4.79 -44.19
C GLY A 930 -30.53 -4.18 -45.30
N GLY A 931 -30.03 -2.97 -45.11
CA GLY A 931 -29.20 -2.24 -46.06
C GLY A 931 -27.79 -2.81 -46.24
N PRO A 932 -26.95 -2.09 -47.01
CA PRO A 932 -25.57 -2.46 -47.31
C PRO A 932 -24.59 -2.19 -46.16
N THR A 933 -25.08 -1.69 -45.02
CA THR A 933 -24.28 -1.39 -43.83
C THR A 933 -25.05 -1.80 -42.58
N VAL A 934 -24.31 -2.07 -41.50
CA VAL A 934 -24.83 -2.29 -40.14
C VAL A 934 -24.13 -1.30 -39.22
N GLU A 935 -24.88 -0.63 -38.35
CA GLU A 935 -24.29 0.22 -37.31
C GLU A 935 -24.05 -0.59 -36.04
N VAL A 936 -22.90 -0.37 -35.41
CA VAL A 936 -22.47 -1.04 -34.19
C VAL A 936 -22.09 0.00 -33.14
N ASP A 937 -22.79 -0.04 -32.01
CA ASP A 937 -22.48 0.74 -30.82
C ASP A 937 -21.92 -0.17 -29.73
N LEU A 938 -20.66 0.07 -29.36
CA LEU A 938 -20.02 -0.50 -28.19
C LEU A 938 -20.12 0.50 -27.04
N ALA A 939 -20.55 0.06 -25.86
CA ALA A 939 -20.53 0.91 -24.68
C ALA A 939 -20.19 0.11 -23.43
N GLY A 940 -19.38 0.69 -22.56
CA GLY A 940 -19.18 0.21 -21.20
C GLY A 940 -19.92 1.09 -20.20
N ARG A 941 -20.60 0.47 -19.25
CA ARG A 941 -21.52 1.12 -18.32
C ARG A 941 -21.27 0.66 -16.90
N ASN A 942 -21.56 1.52 -15.92
CA ASN A 942 -21.56 1.12 -14.51
C ASN A 942 -22.97 0.72 -14.02
N TRP A 943 -23.05 0.26 -12.78
CA TRP A 943 -24.26 -0.22 -12.11
C TRP A 943 -25.31 0.87 -11.88
N ARG A 944 -24.95 2.15 -12.07
CA ARG A 944 -25.89 3.29 -12.07
C ARG A 944 -26.49 3.55 -13.45
N GLY A 945 -26.06 2.81 -14.47
CA GLY A 945 -26.44 3.01 -15.87
C GLY A 945 -25.63 4.09 -16.59
N GLU A 946 -24.63 4.70 -15.92
CA GLU A 946 -23.78 5.72 -16.53
C GLU A 946 -22.83 5.07 -17.55
N THR A 947 -22.78 5.63 -18.76
CA THR A 947 -21.81 5.22 -19.78
C THR A 947 -20.42 5.76 -19.41
N LEU A 948 -19.47 4.85 -19.23
CA LEU A 948 -18.06 5.17 -18.93
C LEU A 948 -17.27 5.45 -20.21
N VAL A 949 -17.56 4.67 -21.26
CA VAL A 949 -16.93 4.77 -22.58
C VAL A 949 -17.91 4.27 -23.63
N ALA A 950 -17.83 4.83 -24.84
CA ALA A 950 -18.62 4.36 -25.98
C ALA A 950 -17.84 4.57 -27.27
N TYR A 951 -18.12 3.71 -28.24
CA TYR A 951 -17.55 3.75 -29.58
C TYR A 951 -18.62 3.33 -30.58
N HIS A 952 -18.73 4.10 -31.66
CA HIS A 952 -19.69 3.86 -32.73
C HIS A 952 -18.94 3.60 -34.03
N THR A 953 -19.38 2.60 -34.79
CA THR A 953 -18.84 2.34 -36.13
C THR A 953 -19.91 1.83 -37.08
N THR A 954 -19.71 2.09 -38.37
CA THR A 954 -20.57 1.59 -39.45
C THR A 954 -19.80 0.56 -40.24
N ILE A 955 -20.33 -0.66 -40.29
CA ILE A 955 -19.70 -1.81 -40.94
C ILE A 955 -20.40 -2.07 -42.27
N ALA A 956 -19.64 -2.11 -43.36
CA ALA A 956 -20.17 -2.52 -44.65
C ALA A 956 -20.51 -4.01 -44.65
N VAL A 957 -21.71 -4.34 -45.16
CA VAL A 957 -22.14 -5.71 -45.38
C VAL A 957 -21.38 -6.28 -46.57
N PRO A 958 -20.79 -7.48 -46.45
CA PRO A 958 -20.12 -8.15 -47.57
C PRO A 958 -21.09 -8.35 -48.75
N THR A 959 -20.67 -7.95 -49.96
CA THR A 959 -21.44 -8.15 -51.21
C THR A 959 -21.24 -9.52 -51.82
#